data_AF-A0A7K3XLY5-F1
#
_entry.id   AF-A0A7K3XLY5-F1
#
_cell.length_a   1.000
_cell.length_b   1.000
_cell.length_c   1.000
_cell.angle_alpha   90.00
_cell.angle_beta   90.00
_cell.angle_gamma   90.00
#
_symmetry.space_group_name_H-M   'P 1'
#
loop_
_entity.id
_entity.type
_entity.pdbx_description
1 polymer ?
#
loop_
_entity_poly.entity_id
_entity_poly.type
_entity_poly.pdbx_seq_one_letter_code
_entity_poly.pdbx_strand_id
1 'polypeptide(L)'
;MQKSKVKRIAVFTIILLFGLFCKSPATAKTGNSYDELWKKVDSLLQIQQPESALKVLEDVYTKSKSESFQIQQIKAFVGIAQIKLETSDEVVPYPFTVWEKEMLRLKPENRSVLLTYQGEYMVQIFNRNRGEIYQRTKGAAQPNDVATWDVSYFKNQIDSCFLKALDNEEILANISSKEYIALLDTVELEWQYRPTLLDLVAAKALEFYRNDGFDLSPVPLSWAKDAALFSERFVPKTSDNGRFDSRIFYIFKLLENHHQKNGDVNALLRLKLDRLNYIYESSLLPAKDELFIEALKVFENQVGNNPFKAAVLEKHADVLSVMANRYEPKNPVSEIYRMKNKEAAEIYHAVIHKYPNTSASIRCANKLRQLQRPQLQLTLENIVRKGFPFAASIQYSNLANIKAKLYKVNQSEYLAVLKSDIYGRRFVNQQFKSEKLVSEQNFQLVQDSDLRNHSTELIFPKLNSGLYRIKLESISGSDTCNSSALFTVSGISFSEQAGKFNIMDIENGMPVKGAEIELITKKYQEWITNKYKISGEGIVKTARQSNLLRITNQADTITMPWYTNANPDPVKVTVQQLYLFTDRSIYRPGQTVFFKGILFDKNEDKTKSIEKQLVEVVLRNSNYQSIDTLKLTTNRFGSVSGKFRIPSGGLPGNFQLSSDKGSINFRVEEYRRPGFKIDVDDLKGEYRLNSQVDVTGNVTSFSGVPLKDVTGKYRISRNQVWAWRSFGEAEQISEGSFTTDQDGKYHLNFVAKPDERSIETATYPFRFEVEIEVTDITGETQNTTKSLNIGKEALTASIGGPAVFDFANTIKKEEFNFSFKIINSDNQEIRSSGKVELIRMKCPQMPLRKRQWANPDRPIYSKTKWDQLLPGNQYGDEVQPLNYEEEKIIQTIDVGKQDTSWANFNTTGLEQGYYKVKITTTDQFGSPVKAEHLVRVFDSSKKVFLFPESSWLNISKKSALPGESVELLIGNFGKQFWNIHLYRKDGAVTLFNGLVEKTMEKISIPVEVSDQGGLMITVSSMNQGIAYNDVFSVDVPWIQKGLKLSVKDFPKIVIPGKEASWKVRVVDSEGKPVKAEIAGVVYDASLDKILPHDWQ
;
A
#
# COMPACT_ATOMS: atom_id res chain seq x y z
N MET A 1 -15.36 24.11 9.16
CA MET A 1 -14.09 23.85 9.90
C MET A 1 -12.86 23.63 9.00
N GLN A 2 -12.98 23.09 7.77
CA GLN A 2 -11.83 22.96 6.84
C GLN A 2 -11.26 24.32 6.38
N LYS A 3 -12.10 25.34 6.12
CA LYS A 3 -11.65 26.68 5.70
C LYS A 3 -10.76 27.42 6.72
N SER A 4 -10.90 27.17 8.03
CA SER A 4 -10.03 27.80 9.05
C SER A 4 -8.70 27.07 9.26
N LYS A 5 -8.63 25.77 8.92
CA LYS A 5 -7.37 25.00 8.93
C LYS A 5 -6.47 25.40 7.76
N VAL A 6 -7.04 25.68 6.58
CA VAL A 6 -6.29 26.16 5.40
C VAL A 6 -5.67 27.54 5.68
N LYS A 7 -6.41 28.46 6.32
CA LYS A 7 -5.86 29.76 6.75
C LYS A 7 -4.74 29.67 7.81
N ARG A 8 -4.75 28.64 8.67
CA ARG A 8 -3.68 28.41 9.66
C ARG A 8 -2.42 27.79 9.06
N ILE A 9 -2.55 26.99 7.99
CA ILE A 9 -1.42 26.39 7.27
C ILE A 9 -0.74 27.45 6.40
N ALA A 10 -1.50 28.34 5.75
CA ALA A 10 -0.98 29.48 4.98
C ALA A 10 -0.04 30.38 5.81
N VAL A 11 -0.46 30.78 7.02
CA VAL A 11 0.38 31.61 7.91
C VAL A 11 1.67 30.90 8.35
N PHE A 12 1.69 29.56 8.41
CA PHE A 12 2.91 28.81 8.72
C PHE A 12 3.94 28.85 7.58
N THR A 13 3.49 28.96 6.32
CA THR A 13 4.35 29.13 5.14
C THR A 13 4.95 30.54 5.09
N ILE A 14 4.18 31.58 5.45
CA ILE A 14 4.67 32.96 5.52
C ILE A 14 5.71 33.14 6.65
N ILE A 15 5.53 32.50 7.80
CA ILE A 15 6.51 32.55 8.91
C ILE A 15 7.84 31.89 8.54
N LEU A 16 7.84 30.95 7.59
CA LEU A 16 9.03 30.27 7.08
C LEU A 16 9.83 31.11 6.06
N LEU A 17 9.18 32.06 5.37
CA LEU A 17 9.76 32.98 4.38
C LEU A 17 10.43 34.24 4.97
N PHE A 18 10.28 34.46 6.28
CA PHE A 18 10.75 35.65 6.97
C PHE A 18 11.45 35.32 8.31
N GLY A 19 12.01 34.11 8.42
CA GLY A 19 12.49 33.55 9.67
C GLY A 19 13.98 33.80 9.96
N LEU A 20 14.24 34.60 11.01
CA LEU A 20 15.46 34.68 11.86
C LEU A 20 16.64 35.60 11.44
N PHE A 21 16.63 36.80 12.04
CA PHE A 21 17.70 37.76 12.41
C PHE A 21 19.10 37.71 11.76
N CYS A 22 19.56 38.88 11.28
CA CYS A 22 20.91 39.40 11.59
C CYS A 22 20.98 40.94 11.63
N LYS A 23 21.88 41.46 12.45
CA LYS A 23 22.14 42.90 12.68
C LYS A 23 22.95 43.49 11.53
N SER A 24 22.47 44.55 10.90
CA SER A 24 23.30 45.43 10.06
C SER A 24 23.98 46.51 10.94
N PRO A 25 25.23 46.92 10.66
CA PRO A 25 25.86 48.01 11.39
C PRO A 25 25.16 49.34 11.10
N ALA A 26 24.86 50.07 12.17
CA ALA A 26 24.06 51.28 12.15
C ALA A 26 24.76 52.44 11.44
N THR A 27 24.05 53.07 10.51
CA THR A 27 24.21 54.50 10.23
C THR A 27 22.88 55.20 10.51
N ALA A 28 22.90 56.03 11.56
CA ALA A 28 21.75 56.78 12.01
C ALA A 28 21.43 57.95 11.07
N LYS A 29 20.15 58.11 10.73
CA LYS A 29 19.45 59.41 10.59
C LYS A 29 17.94 59.15 10.75
N THR A 30 17.27 60.11 11.39
CA THR A 30 15.89 60.09 11.88
C THR A 30 14.85 59.64 10.84
N GLY A 31 14.25 58.47 11.11
CA GLY A 31 13.16 57.80 10.40
C GLY A 31 13.27 56.28 10.65
N ASN A 32 12.18 55.57 11.01
CA ASN A 32 12.24 54.14 11.38
C ASN A 32 13.11 53.34 10.40
N SER A 33 14.13 52.63 10.89
CA SER A 33 15.04 51.88 10.01
C SER A 33 14.29 50.73 9.32
N TYR A 34 14.74 50.26 8.14
CA TYR A 34 14.11 49.12 7.48
C TYR A 34 14.04 47.88 8.38
N ASP A 35 15.05 47.68 9.23
CA ASP A 35 15.09 46.59 10.21
C ASP A 35 13.93 46.64 11.21
N GLU A 36 13.51 47.84 11.64
CA GLU A 36 12.35 48.00 12.54
C GLU A 36 11.04 47.71 11.81
N LEU A 37 10.91 48.15 10.56
CA LEU A 37 9.73 47.88 9.74
C LEU A 37 9.59 46.38 9.44
N TRP A 38 10.68 45.68 9.11
CA TRP A 38 10.67 44.24 8.88
C TRP A 38 10.35 43.45 10.16
N LYS A 39 10.92 43.81 11.31
CA LYS A 39 10.53 43.20 12.60
C LYS A 39 9.04 43.35 12.90
N LYS A 40 8.46 44.50 12.52
CA LYS A 40 7.01 44.74 12.66
C LYS A 40 6.21 43.85 11.72
N VAL A 41 6.62 43.70 10.46
CA VAL A 41 6.01 42.76 9.51
C VAL A 41 6.05 41.33 10.07
N ASP A 42 7.22 40.85 10.50
CA ASP A 42 7.40 39.49 11.03
C ASP A 42 6.54 39.24 12.27
N SER A 43 6.51 40.22 13.20
CA SER A 43 5.67 40.14 14.40
C SER A 43 4.18 40.03 14.07
N LEU A 44 3.70 40.81 13.11
CA LEU A 44 2.30 40.78 12.67
C LEU A 44 1.94 39.45 12.01
N LEU A 45 2.86 38.88 11.23
CA LEU A 45 2.68 37.57 10.59
C LEU A 45 2.67 36.43 11.62
N GLN A 46 3.55 36.49 12.64
CA GLN A 46 3.58 35.53 13.75
C GLN A 46 2.26 35.50 14.55
N ILE A 47 1.60 36.64 14.72
CA ILE A 47 0.30 36.73 15.41
C ILE A 47 -0.91 36.61 14.46
N GLN A 48 -0.70 36.14 13.22
CA GLN A 48 -1.75 35.89 12.22
C GLN A 48 -2.55 37.15 11.82
N GLN A 49 -1.88 38.29 11.65
CA GLN A 49 -2.47 39.55 11.18
C GLN A 49 -1.95 39.97 9.79
N PRO A 50 -2.25 39.22 8.71
CA PRO A 50 -1.71 39.46 7.37
C PRO A 50 -2.14 40.80 6.77
N GLU A 51 -3.36 41.27 7.04
CA GLU A 51 -3.83 42.59 6.57
C GLU A 51 -3.08 43.77 7.20
N SER A 52 -2.66 43.61 8.46
CA SER A 52 -1.85 44.63 9.13
C SER A 52 -0.40 44.57 8.65
N ALA A 53 0.13 43.37 8.40
CA ALA A 53 1.44 43.18 7.79
C ALA A 53 1.49 43.78 6.37
N LEU A 54 0.41 43.60 5.58
CA LEU A 54 0.27 44.16 4.23
C LEU A 54 0.41 45.69 4.22
N LYS A 55 -0.25 46.39 5.16
CA LYS A 55 -0.12 47.86 5.28
C LYS A 55 1.32 48.29 5.57
N VAL A 56 2.00 47.57 6.48
CA VAL A 56 3.41 47.88 6.79
C VAL A 56 4.31 47.58 5.59
N LEU A 57 4.03 46.52 4.82
CA LEU A 57 4.75 46.23 3.58
C LEU A 57 4.53 47.31 2.51
N GLU A 58 3.33 47.86 2.37
CA GLU A 58 3.04 48.98 1.48
C GLU A 58 3.79 50.25 1.87
N ASP A 59 3.94 50.51 3.18
CA ASP A 59 4.79 51.58 3.70
C ASP A 59 6.27 51.35 3.35
N VAL A 60 6.78 50.13 3.56
CA VAL A 60 8.16 49.75 3.20
C VAL A 60 8.39 49.88 1.70
N TYR A 61 7.45 49.43 0.87
CA TYR A 61 7.52 49.54 -0.59
C TYR A 61 7.56 51.00 -1.04
N THR A 62 6.70 51.85 -0.49
CA THR A 62 6.66 53.28 -0.83
C THR A 62 7.96 53.98 -0.42
N LYS A 63 8.44 53.70 0.80
CA LYS A 63 9.68 54.27 1.33
C LYS A 63 10.90 53.85 0.49
N SER A 64 11.08 52.55 0.27
CA SER A 64 12.20 52.00 -0.50
C SER A 64 12.24 52.49 -1.95
N LYS A 65 11.06 52.66 -2.56
CA LYS A 65 10.94 53.26 -3.89
C LYS A 65 11.35 54.73 -3.90
N SER A 66 10.96 55.51 -2.89
CA SER A 66 11.34 56.94 -2.79
C SER A 66 12.84 57.14 -2.53
N GLU A 67 13.46 56.23 -1.77
CA GLU A 67 14.88 56.28 -1.43
C GLU A 67 15.76 55.56 -2.48
N SER A 68 15.17 54.96 -3.51
CA SER A 68 15.86 54.12 -4.52
C SER A 68 16.59 52.90 -3.95
N PHE A 69 16.13 52.35 -2.83
CA PHE A 69 16.62 51.11 -2.20
C PHE A 69 15.97 49.88 -2.86
N GLN A 70 16.39 49.55 -4.08
CA GLN A 70 15.74 48.54 -4.93
C GLN A 70 15.63 47.13 -4.31
N ILE A 71 16.59 46.71 -3.47
CA ILE A 71 16.52 45.40 -2.79
C ILE A 71 15.37 45.35 -1.78
N GLN A 72 15.21 46.42 -0.99
CA GLN A 72 14.09 46.55 -0.04
C GLN A 72 12.75 46.70 -0.78
N GLN A 73 12.77 47.39 -1.91
CA GLN A 73 11.62 47.53 -2.81
C GLN A 73 11.16 46.18 -3.36
N ILE A 74 12.07 45.34 -3.85
CA ILE A 74 11.77 43.98 -4.30
C ILE A 74 11.22 43.15 -3.15
N LYS A 75 11.86 43.17 -1.98
CA LYS A 75 11.42 42.39 -0.81
C LYS A 75 9.98 42.73 -0.42
N ALA A 76 9.66 44.02 -0.34
CA ALA A 76 8.32 44.49 -0.03
C ALA A 76 7.32 44.12 -1.12
N PHE A 77 7.68 44.29 -2.39
CA PHE A 77 6.84 43.96 -3.54
C PHE A 77 6.46 42.47 -3.57
N VAL A 78 7.45 41.57 -3.40
CA VAL A 78 7.23 40.12 -3.36
C VAL A 78 6.42 39.73 -2.11
N GLY A 79 6.72 40.33 -0.95
CA GLY A 79 5.94 40.11 0.27
C GLY A 79 4.46 40.49 0.12
N ILE A 80 4.16 41.62 -0.54
CA ILE A 80 2.80 42.05 -0.88
C ILE A 80 2.12 41.00 -1.78
N ALA A 81 2.80 40.56 -2.84
CA ALA A 81 2.26 39.56 -3.76
C ALA A 81 1.94 38.24 -3.05
N GLN A 82 2.83 37.78 -2.17
CA GLN A 82 2.66 36.54 -1.41
C GLN A 82 1.48 36.62 -0.44
N ILE A 83 1.37 37.70 0.36
CA ILE A 83 0.23 37.88 1.27
C ILE A 83 -1.08 37.92 0.49
N LYS A 84 -1.12 38.62 -0.64
CA LYS A 84 -2.32 38.67 -1.50
C LYS A 84 -2.68 37.29 -2.06
N LEU A 85 -1.69 36.51 -2.52
CA LEU A 85 -1.90 35.15 -2.99
C LEU A 85 -2.48 34.23 -1.92
N GLU A 86 -2.14 34.43 -0.66
CA GLU A 86 -2.63 33.58 0.43
C GLU A 86 -3.96 34.03 1.04
N THR A 87 -4.28 35.33 0.94
CA THR A 87 -5.48 35.92 1.56
C THR A 87 -6.65 36.09 0.60
N SER A 88 -6.40 36.18 -0.71
CA SER A 88 -7.43 36.41 -1.72
C SER A 88 -8.04 35.11 -2.28
N ASP A 89 -9.32 35.19 -2.65
CA ASP A 89 -10.06 34.17 -3.40
C ASP A 89 -9.86 34.29 -4.93
N GLU A 90 -9.21 35.35 -5.42
CA GLU A 90 -8.89 35.50 -6.84
C GLU A 90 -7.79 34.52 -7.30
N VAL A 91 -7.87 34.07 -8.55
CA VAL A 91 -6.88 33.14 -9.16
C VAL A 91 -5.49 33.76 -9.25
N VAL A 92 -5.43 35.06 -9.60
CA VAL A 92 -4.20 35.86 -9.65
C VAL A 92 -4.45 37.21 -8.98
N PRO A 93 -4.32 37.30 -7.65
CA PRO A 93 -4.63 38.53 -6.91
C PRO A 93 -3.58 39.63 -7.05
N TYR A 94 -2.48 39.33 -7.75
CA TYR A 94 -1.43 40.28 -8.08
C TYR A 94 -1.02 40.11 -9.55
N PRO A 95 -1.64 40.87 -10.49
CA PRO A 95 -1.55 40.63 -11.93
C PRO A 95 -0.13 40.80 -12.50
N PHE A 96 0.24 39.98 -13.49
CA PHE A 96 1.58 40.01 -14.10
C PHE A 96 1.94 41.35 -14.78
N THR A 97 0.95 42.12 -15.24
CA THR A 97 1.17 43.50 -15.73
C THR A 97 1.71 44.45 -14.66
N VAL A 98 1.48 44.16 -13.37
CA VAL A 98 2.07 44.90 -12.24
C VAL A 98 3.54 44.52 -12.07
N TRP A 99 3.89 43.24 -12.22
CA TRP A 99 5.27 42.76 -12.21
C TRP A 99 6.08 43.38 -13.36
N GLU A 100 5.54 43.40 -14.57
CA GLU A 100 6.17 44.01 -15.75
C GLU A 100 6.45 45.50 -15.53
N LYS A 101 5.47 46.26 -15.01
CA LYS A 101 5.63 47.69 -14.71
C LYS A 101 6.70 47.94 -13.65
N GLU A 102 6.80 47.05 -12.67
CA GLU A 102 7.82 47.14 -11.62
C GLU A 102 9.21 46.90 -12.20
N MET A 103 9.38 45.86 -13.03
CA MET A 103 10.65 45.52 -13.67
C MET A 103 11.24 46.67 -14.49
N LEU A 104 10.40 47.45 -15.21
CA LEU A 104 10.87 48.59 -16.02
C LEU A 104 11.69 49.63 -15.23
N ARG A 105 11.49 49.70 -13.91
CA ARG A 105 12.12 50.70 -13.02
C ARG A 105 13.33 50.16 -12.27
N LEU A 106 13.60 48.86 -12.37
CA LEU A 106 14.73 48.21 -11.71
C LEU A 106 15.97 48.23 -12.61
N LYS A 107 17.15 48.17 -11.98
CA LYS A 107 18.41 47.90 -12.70
C LYS A 107 18.42 46.46 -13.27
N PRO A 108 19.20 46.15 -14.31
CA PRO A 108 19.23 44.82 -14.93
C PRO A 108 19.37 43.65 -13.95
N GLU A 109 20.27 43.75 -12.97
CA GLU A 109 20.49 42.75 -11.93
C GLU A 109 19.25 42.51 -11.04
N ASN A 110 18.55 43.59 -10.70
CA ASN A 110 17.35 43.56 -9.88
C ASN A 110 16.12 43.08 -10.68
N ARG A 111 16.11 43.27 -12.00
CA ARG A 111 15.11 42.68 -12.90
C ARG A 111 15.24 41.16 -12.94
N SER A 112 16.47 40.64 -13.04
CA SER A 112 16.74 39.20 -13.00
C SER A 112 16.25 38.56 -11.70
N VAL A 113 16.46 39.22 -10.56
CA VAL A 113 15.94 38.76 -9.26
C VAL A 113 14.40 38.78 -9.24
N LEU A 114 13.76 39.86 -9.71
CA LEU A 114 12.30 39.94 -9.73
C LEU A 114 11.66 38.93 -10.69
N LEU A 115 12.31 38.62 -11.83
CA LEU A 115 11.91 37.56 -12.76
C LEU A 115 11.92 36.17 -12.10
N THR A 116 12.93 35.90 -11.27
CA THR A 116 13.02 34.66 -10.48
C THR A 116 11.80 34.52 -9.56
N TYR A 117 11.47 35.57 -8.81
CA TYR A 117 10.30 35.57 -7.92
C TYR A 117 8.97 35.51 -8.70
N GLN A 118 8.89 36.12 -9.88
CA GLN A 118 7.70 35.99 -10.74
C GLN A 118 7.47 34.54 -11.18
N GLY A 119 8.55 33.83 -11.55
CA GLY A 119 8.50 32.40 -11.88
C GLY A 119 8.02 31.55 -10.70
N GLU A 120 8.58 31.75 -9.50
CA GLU A 120 8.13 31.06 -8.29
C GLU A 120 6.65 31.35 -7.96
N TYR A 121 6.23 32.60 -8.09
CA TYR A 121 4.84 33.02 -7.88
C TYR A 121 3.88 32.32 -8.86
N MET A 122 4.27 32.19 -10.13
CA MET A 122 3.51 31.43 -11.13
C MET A 122 3.42 29.93 -10.79
N VAL A 123 4.50 29.32 -10.28
CA VAL A 123 4.50 27.92 -9.80
C VAL A 123 3.48 27.73 -8.67
N GLN A 124 3.43 28.67 -7.71
CA GLN A 124 2.47 28.61 -6.61
C GLN A 124 1.02 28.74 -7.11
N ILE A 125 0.75 29.64 -8.05
CA ILE A 125 -0.57 29.78 -8.70
C ILE A 125 -0.97 28.47 -9.38
N PHE A 126 -0.06 27.86 -10.14
CA PHE A 126 -0.30 26.57 -10.79
C PHE A 126 -0.65 25.49 -9.76
N ASN A 127 0.16 25.35 -8.71
CA ASN A 127 -0.05 24.33 -7.67
C ASN A 127 -1.36 24.52 -6.90
N ARG A 128 -1.77 25.76 -6.60
CA ARG A 128 -3.05 26.07 -5.91
C ARG A 128 -4.27 25.66 -6.75
N ASN A 129 -4.19 25.80 -8.07
CA ASN A 129 -5.32 25.62 -9.00
C ASN A 129 -5.15 24.38 -9.89
N ARG A 130 -4.25 23.47 -9.54
CA ARG A 130 -3.78 22.36 -10.39
C ARG A 130 -4.93 21.50 -10.95
N GLY A 131 -5.93 21.17 -10.13
CA GLY A 131 -7.07 20.36 -10.54
C GLY A 131 -7.93 21.00 -11.64
N GLU A 132 -8.15 22.32 -11.56
CA GLU A 132 -8.90 23.08 -12.58
C GLU A 132 -8.05 23.27 -13.85
N ILE A 133 -6.76 23.56 -13.70
CA ILE A 133 -5.86 23.79 -14.83
C ILE A 133 -5.75 22.55 -15.73
N TYR A 134 -5.72 21.33 -15.18
CA TYR A 134 -5.70 20.10 -15.98
C TYR A 134 -6.98 19.85 -16.77
N GLN A 135 -8.10 20.51 -16.42
CA GLN A 135 -9.37 20.39 -17.14
C GLN A 135 -9.50 21.40 -18.28
N ARG A 136 -8.55 22.36 -18.40
CA ARG A 136 -8.61 23.41 -19.43
C ARG A 136 -8.22 22.87 -20.81
N THR A 137 -8.87 23.39 -21.85
CA THR A 137 -8.61 23.02 -23.24
C THR A 137 -7.23 23.50 -23.69
N LYS A 138 -6.39 22.57 -24.16
CA LYS A 138 -5.05 22.87 -24.68
C LYS A 138 -5.11 23.81 -25.89
N GLY A 139 -4.30 24.86 -25.89
CA GLY A 139 -4.16 25.82 -26.99
C GLY A 139 -5.16 26.98 -26.96
N ALA A 140 -6.04 27.06 -25.96
CA ALA A 140 -7.04 28.14 -25.83
C ALA A 140 -6.57 29.33 -24.97
N ALA A 141 -5.31 29.33 -24.52
CA ALA A 141 -4.76 30.32 -23.60
C ALA A 141 -4.69 31.73 -24.22
N GLN A 142 -5.20 32.72 -23.49
CA GLN A 142 -5.10 34.14 -23.79
C GLN A 142 -3.96 34.78 -22.99
N PRO A 143 -3.03 35.54 -23.61
CA PRO A 143 -1.84 36.06 -22.92
C PRO A 143 -2.12 36.91 -21.68
N ASN A 144 -3.23 37.67 -21.68
CA ASN A 144 -3.58 38.58 -20.59
C ASN A 144 -4.58 37.99 -19.58
N ASP A 145 -4.98 36.72 -19.74
CA ASP A 145 -5.96 36.08 -18.87
C ASP A 145 -5.47 34.71 -18.36
N VAL A 146 -4.91 34.72 -17.16
CA VAL A 146 -4.33 33.54 -16.49
C VAL A 146 -5.40 32.47 -16.17
N ALA A 147 -6.68 32.84 -16.10
CA ALA A 147 -7.76 31.87 -15.92
C ALA A 147 -7.94 30.97 -17.15
N THR A 148 -7.40 31.37 -18.31
CA THR A 148 -7.44 30.57 -19.55
C THR A 148 -6.17 29.75 -19.81
N TRP A 149 -5.11 29.95 -19.01
CA TRP A 149 -3.83 29.29 -19.24
C TRP A 149 -3.94 27.78 -18.94
N ASP A 150 -3.63 26.97 -19.94
CA ASP A 150 -3.46 25.52 -19.78
C ASP A 150 -2.07 25.18 -19.21
N VAL A 151 -1.84 23.89 -18.94
CA VAL A 151 -0.57 23.37 -18.37
C VAL A 151 0.64 23.77 -19.23
N SER A 152 0.54 23.64 -20.55
CA SER A 152 1.66 23.94 -21.47
C SER A 152 1.97 25.43 -21.47
N TYR A 153 0.94 26.29 -21.42
CA TYR A 153 1.13 27.73 -21.36
C TYR A 153 1.79 28.17 -20.05
N PHE A 154 1.32 27.66 -18.89
CA PHE A 154 1.98 27.91 -17.59
C PHE A 154 3.44 27.48 -17.62
N LYS A 155 3.72 26.27 -18.10
CA LYS A 155 5.07 25.71 -18.20
C LYS A 155 6.00 26.63 -19.03
N ASN A 156 5.52 27.12 -20.18
CA ASN A 156 6.29 28.02 -21.05
C ASN A 156 6.51 29.41 -20.43
N GLN A 157 5.51 29.99 -19.74
CA GLN A 157 5.66 31.30 -19.10
C GLN A 157 6.67 31.26 -17.94
N ILE A 158 6.63 30.18 -17.14
CA ILE A 158 7.56 30.00 -16.04
C ILE A 158 8.98 29.76 -16.57
N ASP A 159 9.14 28.90 -17.59
CA ASP A 159 10.44 28.72 -18.27
C ASP A 159 10.98 30.05 -18.81
N SER A 160 10.12 30.87 -19.43
CA SER A 160 10.52 32.19 -19.92
C SER A 160 11.01 33.11 -18.79
N CYS A 161 10.39 33.07 -17.61
CA CYS A 161 10.82 33.87 -16.47
C CYS A 161 12.23 33.46 -16.01
N PHE A 162 12.48 32.17 -15.83
CA PHE A 162 13.79 31.67 -15.38
C PHE A 162 14.89 31.84 -16.42
N LEU A 163 14.60 31.67 -17.72
CA LEU A 163 15.55 31.95 -18.79
C LEU A 163 15.92 33.42 -18.83
N LYS A 164 14.92 34.33 -18.84
CA LYS A 164 15.17 35.77 -18.84
C LYS A 164 15.89 36.25 -17.58
N ALA A 165 15.65 35.59 -16.45
CA ALA A 165 16.39 35.88 -15.22
C ALA A 165 17.90 35.66 -15.40
N LEU A 166 18.31 34.74 -16.28
CA LEU A 166 19.70 34.40 -16.56
C LEU A 166 20.32 35.20 -17.74
N ASP A 167 19.55 35.98 -18.50
CA ASP A 167 20.03 36.73 -19.69
C ASP A 167 21.20 37.69 -19.37
N ASN A 168 21.24 38.26 -18.17
CA ASN A 168 22.25 39.23 -17.75
C ASN A 168 23.49 38.57 -17.11
N GLU A 169 23.91 37.40 -17.61
CA GLU A 169 24.98 36.56 -17.03
C GLU A 169 26.19 37.36 -16.56
N GLU A 170 26.79 38.18 -17.45
CA GLU A 170 28.01 38.94 -17.12
C GLU A 170 27.81 39.97 -16.00
N ILE A 171 26.62 40.57 -15.90
CA ILE A 171 26.31 41.52 -14.82
C ILE A 171 26.13 40.77 -13.51
N LEU A 172 25.35 39.68 -13.52
CA LEU A 172 25.06 38.87 -12.34
C LEU A 172 26.32 38.20 -11.78
N ALA A 173 27.23 37.78 -12.66
CA ALA A 173 28.52 37.19 -12.36
C ALA A 173 29.49 38.13 -11.62
N ASN A 174 29.29 39.45 -11.70
CA ASN A 174 30.18 40.45 -11.11
C ASN A 174 29.63 41.06 -9.81
N ILE A 175 28.44 40.64 -9.36
CA ILE A 175 27.79 41.17 -8.17
C ILE A 175 27.88 40.13 -7.05
N SER A 176 28.27 40.54 -5.84
CA SER A 176 28.34 39.60 -4.73
C SER A 176 26.96 39.18 -4.26
N SER A 177 26.75 37.88 -4.04
CA SER A 177 25.53 37.34 -3.43
C SER A 177 25.20 37.96 -2.06
N LYS A 178 26.23 38.42 -1.33
CA LYS A 178 26.09 39.08 -0.01
C LYS A 178 25.30 40.39 -0.09
N GLU A 179 25.31 41.08 -1.22
CA GLU A 179 24.55 42.33 -1.39
C GLU A 179 23.03 42.09 -1.32
N TYR A 180 22.59 40.86 -1.63
CA TYR A 180 21.19 40.45 -1.65
C TYR A 180 20.75 39.69 -0.39
N ILE A 181 21.55 39.69 0.68
CA ILE A 181 21.26 38.97 1.92
C ILE A 181 19.88 39.31 2.52
N ALA A 182 19.38 40.53 2.30
CA ALA A 182 18.07 40.95 2.78
C ALA A 182 16.91 40.11 2.18
N LEU A 183 17.10 39.48 1.03
CA LEU A 183 16.11 38.65 0.34
C LEU A 183 16.19 37.15 0.70
N LEU A 184 17.12 36.73 1.56
CA LEU A 184 17.38 35.33 1.85
C LEU A 184 17.02 34.99 3.30
N ASP A 185 16.41 33.84 3.54
CA ASP A 185 16.21 33.30 4.89
C ASP A 185 17.53 32.77 5.44
N THR A 186 18.03 33.40 6.51
CA THR A 186 19.38 33.11 7.02
C THR A 186 19.41 31.91 7.97
N VAL A 187 19.94 30.80 7.47
CA VAL A 187 20.71 29.84 8.28
C VAL A 187 22.00 29.55 7.52
N GLU A 188 23.04 30.35 7.81
CA GLU A 188 24.44 30.16 7.38
C GLU A 188 24.64 29.68 5.92
N LEU A 189 24.35 30.55 4.94
CA LEU A 189 24.84 30.33 3.58
C LEU A 189 26.38 30.30 3.60
N GLU A 190 26.97 29.17 3.22
CA GLU A 190 28.40 29.02 2.98
C GLU A 190 28.77 29.83 1.71
N TRP A 191 28.87 31.17 1.85
CA TRP A 191 29.02 32.12 0.74
C TRP A 191 30.13 31.77 -0.27
N GLN A 192 31.16 31.04 0.18
CA GLN A 192 32.23 30.49 -0.66
C GLN A 192 31.76 29.51 -1.74
N TYR A 193 30.54 28.98 -1.64
CA TYR A 193 29.96 28.04 -2.61
C TYR A 193 28.96 28.68 -3.56
N ARG A 194 28.53 29.92 -3.28
CA ARG A 194 27.60 30.72 -4.10
C ARG A 194 28.03 32.20 -4.04
N PRO A 195 29.22 32.56 -4.54
CA PRO A 195 29.80 33.89 -4.34
C PRO A 195 29.09 35.04 -5.06
N THR A 196 28.35 34.76 -6.14
CA THR A 196 27.79 35.79 -7.04
C THR A 196 26.26 35.81 -7.05
N LEU A 197 25.67 36.88 -7.58
CA LEU A 197 24.23 36.94 -7.79
C LEU A 197 23.77 35.92 -8.84
N LEU A 198 24.62 35.62 -9.84
CA LEU A 198 24.37 34.57 -10.83
C LEU A 198 24.12 33.22 -10.13
N ASP A 199 24.91 32.89 -9.11
CA ASP A 199 24.75 31.67 -8.32
C ASP A 199 23.37 31.55 -7.66
N LEU A 200 22.88 32.66 -7.08
CA LEU A 200 21.59 32.67 -6.38
C LEU A 200 20.42 32.50 -7.36
N VAL A 201 20.44 33.25 -8.47
CA VAL A 201 19.41 33.18 -9.53
C VAL A 201 19.39 31.79 -10.17
N ALA A 202 20.57 31.24 -10.49
CA ALA A 202 20.71 29.93 -11.08
C ALA A 202 20.29 28.80 -10.13
N ALA A 203 20.57 28.92 -8.82
CA ALA A 203 20.12 27.93 -7.84
C ALA A 203 18.59 27.85 -7.77
N LYS A 204 17.89 28.99 -7.84
CA LYS A 204 16.42 29.04 -7.89
C LYS A 204 15.86 28.45 -9.18
N ALA A 205 16.49 28.75 -10.32
CA ALA A 205 16.12 28.12 -11.58
C ALA A 205 16.31 26.59 -11.53
N LEU A 206 17.42 26.10 -10.95
CA LEU A 206 17.65 24.67 -10.76
C LEU A 206 16.61 24.01 -9.84
N GLU A 207 16.19 24.68 -8.76
CA GLU A 207 15.13 24.20 -7.87
C GLU A 207 13.82 23.97 -8.63
N PHE A 208 13.44 24.91 -9.49
CA PHE A 208 12.29 24.78 -10.38
C PHE A 208 12.46 23.61 -11.35
N TYR A 209 13.55 23.60 -12.13
CA TYR A 209 13.70 22.63 -13.21
C TYR A 209 13.84 21.19 -12.71
N ARG A 210 14.39 20.98 -11.51
CA ARG A 210 14.48 19.65 -10.89
C ARG A 210 13.12 19.13 -10.41
N ASN A 211 12.22 20.02 -9.98
CA ASN A 211 10.89 19.69 -9.47
C ASN A 211 9.85 19.76 -10.58
N ASP A 212 9.78 18.73 -11.43
CA ASP A 212 8.82 18.66 -12.54
C ASP A 212 7.39 18.32 -12.07
N GLY A 213 6.74 19.29 -11.43
CA GLY A 213 5.39 19.16 -10.88
C GLY A 213 4.25 19.39 -11.89
N PHE A 214 4.55 19.58 -13.18
CA PHE A 214 3.56 20.00 -14.19
C PHE A 214 2.88 18.84 -14.91
N ASP A 215 3.54 17.69 -15.01
CA ASP A 215 3.00 16.54 -15.74
C ASP A 215 2.26 15.58 -14.79
N LEU A 216 1.16 14.98 -15.28
CA LEU A 216 0.40 13.95 -14.55
C LEU A 216 1.06 12.57 -14.63
N SER A 217 1.90 12.37 -15.66
CA SER A 217 2.68 11.16 -15.90
C SER A 217 4.17 11.48 -15.84
N PRO A 218 5.02 10.60 -15.28
CA PRO A 218 6.43 10.87 -15.10
C PRO A 218 7.22 10.74 -16.41
N VAL A 219 7.38 11.83 -17.16
CA VAL A 219 8.14 11.84 -18.43
C VAL A 219 9.54 11.19 -18.25
N PRO A 220 9.93 10.18 -19.06
CA PRO A 220 11.18 9.45 -18.86
C PRO A 220 12.38 10.34 -19.14
N LEU A 221 13.37 10.27 -18.25
CA LEU A 221 14.68 10.89 -18.45
C LEU A 221 15.47 10.07 -19.48
N SER A 222 15.52 10.56 -20.72
CA SER A 222 16.25 9.90 -21.82
C SER A 222 17.72 9.64 -21.51
N TRP A 223 18.33 10.52 -20.72
CA TRP A 223 19.74 10.43 -20.29
C TRP A 223 19.96 9.57 -19.04
N ALA A 224 18.93 9.21 -18.28
CA ALA A 224 19.11 8.58 -16.96
C ALA A 224 19.66 7.14 -17.01
N LYS A 225 19.70 6.53 -18.20
CA LYS A 225 20.35 5.24 -18.47
C LYS A 225 21.78 5.37 -19.03
N ASP A 226 22.33 6.58 -19.11
CA ASP A 226 23.68 6.81 -19.63
C ASP A 226 24.73 6.75 -18.50
N ALA A 227 25.48 5.65 -18.44
CA ALA A 227 26.55 5.46 -17.46
C ALA A 227 27.70 6.47 -17.62
N ALA A 228 27.90 7.02 -18.82
CA ALA A 228 29.00 7.96 -19.09
C ALA A 228 28.85 9.28 -18.32
N LEU A 229 27.65 9.61 -17.83
CA LEU A 229 27.39 10.84 -17.08
C LEU A 229 28.04 10.88 -15.69
N PHE A 230 28.39 9.71 -15.15
CA PHE A 230 29.19 9.62 -13.93
C PHE A 230 30.67 9.98 -14.17
N SER A 231 31.10 10.18 -15.42
CA SER A 231 32.45 10.64 -15.77
C SER A 231 32.55 12.17 -15.87
N GLU A 232 33.76 12.70 -15.77
CA GLU A 232 34.02 14.15 -15.89
C GLU A 232 33.83 14.72 -17.30
N ARG A 233 33.89 13.89 -18.35
CA ARG A 233 34.16 14.36 -19.72
C ARG A 233 32.95 14.44 -20.64
N PHE A 234 31.73 14.33 -20.14
CA PHE A 234 30.57 14.29 -21.02
C PHE A 234 29.51 15.34 -20.72
N VAL A 235 29.18 16.12 -21.76
CA VAL A 235 28.01 17.00 -21.81
C VAL A 235 26.87 16.15 -22.41
N PRO A 236 25.78 15.90 -21.69
CA PRO A 236 24.71 15.07 -22.21
C PRO A 236 24.14 15.65 -23.52
N LYS A 237 23.89 14.79 -24.50
CA LYS A 237 23.02 15.13 -25.64
C LYS A 237 21.57 15.11 -25.15
N THR A 238 21.14 16.13 -24.42
CA THR A 238 19.75 16.26 -23.95
C THR A 238 18.87 16.96 -24.98
N SER A 239 17.69 16.42 -25.24
CA SER A 239 16.56 17.12 -25.86
C SER A 239 15.47 17.36 -24.81
N ASP A 240 14.75 18.48 -24.94
CA ASP A 240 13.61 18.77 -24.06
C ASP A 240 12.41 17.91 -24.50
N ASN A 241 12.32 16.68 -24.02
CA ASN A 241 11.25 15.73 -24.35
C ASN A 241 10.00 15.96 -23.48
N GLY A 242 9.61 17.22 -23.27
CA GLY A 242 8.58 17.60 -22.32
C GLY A 242 9.12 17.87 -20.90
N ARG A 243 10.37 17.54 -20.58
CA ARG A 243 11.08 18.01 -19.36
C ARG A 243 12.11 19.09 -19.70
N PHE A 244 12.53 19.86 -18.68
CA PHE A 244 13.56 20.90 -18.79
C PHE A 244 14.99 20.36 -18.60
N ASP A 245 15.25 19.14 -19.06
CA ASP A 245 16.52 18.45 -18.83
C ASP A 245 17.71 19.23 -19.39
N SER A 246 17.57 19.79 -20.60
CA SER A 246 18.65 20.59 -21.19
C SER A 246 18.94 21.86 -20.39
N ARG A 247 17.93 22.44 -19.71
CA ARG A 247 18.09 23.64 -18.88
C ARG A 247 18.91 23.36 -17.63
N ILE A 248 18.71 22.21 -17.01
CA ILE A 248 19.48 21.80 -15.82
C ILE A 248 20.97 21.68 -16.16
N PHE A 249 21.30 20.95 -17.24
CA PHE A 249 22.70 20.78 -17.66
C PHE A 249 23.29 22.07 -18.23
N TYR A 250 22.49 22.91 -18.89
CA TYR A 250 22.90 24.25 -19.29
C TYR A 250 23.31 25.09 -18.09
N ILE A 251 22.50 25.15 -17.03
CA ILE A 251 22.80 25.93 -15.83
C ILE A 251 24.03 25.39 -15.11
N PHE A 252 24.19 24.07 -14.98
CA PHE A 252 25.42 23.50 -14.41
C PHE A 252 26.65 23.91 -15.21
N LYS A 253 26.59 23.82 -16.55
CA LYS A 253 27.69 24.21 -17.43
C LYS A 253 27.99 25.71 -17.36
N LEU A 254 26.95 26.54 -17.30
CA LEU A 254 27.03 27.99 -17.14
C LEU A 254 27.85 28.35 -15.89
N LEU A 255 27.44 27.80 -14.73
CA LEU A 255 28.11 28.07 -13.47
C LEU A 255 29.52 27.44 -13.40
N GLU A 256 29.71 26.22 -13.89
CA GLU A 256 31.03 25.58 -13.93
C GLU A 256 32.03 26.42 -14.77
N ASN A 257 31.62 26.90 -15.95
CA ASN A 257 32.43 27.77 -16.80
C ASN A 257 32.77 29.09 -16.10
N HIS A 258 31.77 29.71 -15.47
CA HIS A 258 31.92 30.98 -14.74
C HIS A 258 32.98 30.85 -13.63
N HIS A 259 32.84 29.87 -12.73
CA HIS A 259 33.79 29.69 -11.63
C HIS A 259 35.15 29.21 -12.11
N GLN A 260 35.23 28.44 -13.20
CA GLN A 260 36.50 28.06 -13.80
C GLN A 260 37.24 29.29 -14.35
N LYS A 261 36.53 30.21 -15.03
CA LYS A 261 37.10 31.45 -15.56
C LYS A 261 37.57 32.39 -14.43
N ASN A 262 36.82 32.47 -13.35
CA ASN A 262 37.09 33.38 -12.23
C ASN A 262 38.03 32.81 -11.16
N GLY A 263 38.32 31.51 -11.20
CA GLY A 263 39.18 30.85 -10.21
C GLY A 263 38.47 30.59 -8.87
N ASP A 264 37.14 30.53 -8.84
CA ASP A 264 36.33 30.27 -7.64
C ASP A 264 36.32 28.76 -7.31
N VAL A 265 37.47 28.24 -6.88
CA VAL A 265 37.69 26.79 -6.70
C VAL A 265 36.62 26.13 -5.83
N ASN A 266 36.22 26.75 -4.72
CA ASN A 266 35.25 26.16 -3.79
C ASN A 266 33.84 26.06 -4.38
N ALA A 267 33.38 27.08 -5.11
CA ALA A 267 32.09 27.09 -5.79
C ALA A 267 32.04 26.06 -6.93
N LEU A 268 33.12 25.98 -7.72
CA LEU A 268 33.28 24.98 -8.77
C LEU A 268 33.20 23.54 -8.22
N LEU A 269 33.93 23.26 -7.14
CA LEU A 269 33.89 21.93 -6.51
C LEU A 269 32.50 21.59 -5.97
N ARG A 270 31.79 22.55 -5.36
CA ARG A 270 30.42 22.33 -4.90
C ARG A 270 29.46 22.00 -6.04
N LEU A 271 29.55 22.73 -7.15
CA LEU A 271 28.69 22.49 -8.31
C LEU A 271 28.93 21.12 -8.96
N LYS A 272 30.19 20.71 -9.08
CA LYS A 272 30.53 19.36 -9.55
C LYS A 272 29.89 18.27 -8.67
N LEU A 273 29.95 18.43 -7.34
CA LEU A 273 29.30 17.49 -6.41
C LEU A 273 27.77 17.51 -6.56
N ASP A 274 27.16 18.69 -6.62
CA ASP A 274 25.71 18.85 -6.79
C ASP A 274 25.23 18.24 -8.13
N ARG A 275 26.03 18.34 -9.19
CA ARG A 275 25.77 17.71 -10.50
C ARG A 275 25.83 16.19 -10.42
N LEU A 276 26.87 15.63 -9.82
CA LEU A 276 27.00 14.18 -9.63
C LEU A 276 25.84 13.64 -8.77
N ASN A 277 25.45 14.36 -7.70
CA ASN A 277 24.30 14.01 -6.87
C ASN A 277 23.00 13.99 -7.68
N TYR A 278 22.77 15.01 -8.50
CA TYR A 278 21.59 15.08 -9.36
C TYR A 278 21.53 13.90 -10.34
N ILE A 279 22.67 13.54 -10.96
CA ILE A 279 22.77 12.39 -11.86
C ILE A 279 22.45 11.10 -11.10
N TYR A 280 23.00 10.90 -9.91
CA TYR A 280 22.74 9.73 -9.07
C TYR A 280 21.25 9.60 -8.67
N GLU A 281 20.65 10.67 -8.17
CA GLU A 281 19.27 10.70 -7.70
C GLU A 281 18.29 10.45 -8.85
N SER A 282 18.62 10.94 -10.04
CA SER A 282 17.83 10.80 -11.25
C SER A 282 18.14 9.53 -12.06
N SER A 283 19.23 8.82 -11.74
CA SER A 283 19.71 7.69 -12.54
C SER A 283 18.78 6.49 -12.43
N LEU A 284 18.59 5.91 -13.60
CA LEU A 284 17.80 4.74 -13.92
C LEU A 284 18.70 3.53 -14.20
N LEU A 285 19.97 3.55 -13.81
CA LEU A 285 20.88 2.43 -13.96
C LEU A 285 20.77 1.45 -12.79
N PRO A 286 20.80 0.12 -13.04
CA PRO A 286 20.91 -0.89 -11.98
C PRO A 286 22.16 -0.68 -11.11
N ALA A 287 23.29 -0.40 -11.75
CA ALA A 287 24.60 -0.22 -11.09
C ALA A 287 24.89 1.23 -10.65
N LYS A 288 23.86 2.04 -10.41
CA LYS A 288 24.04 3.48 -10.14
C LYS A 288 24.80 3.76 -8.85
N ASP A 289 24.68 2.89 -7.85
CA ASP A 289 25.39 3.05 -6.57
C ASP A 289 26.88 2.82 -6.77
N GLU A 290 27.26 1.76 -7.50
CA GLU A 290 28.67 1.47 -7.82
C GLU A 290 29.29 2.58 -8.67
N LEU A 291 28.61 3.01 -9.73
CA LEU A 291 29.07 4.08 -10.63
C LEU A 291 29.23 5.41 -9.89
N PHE A 292 28.29 5.74 -8.99
CA PHE A 292 28.37 6.97 -8.22
C PHE A 292 29.49 6.93 -7.18
N ILE A 293 29.68 5.80 -6.49
CA ILE A 293 30.81 5.62 -5.56
C ILE A 293 32.15 5.71 -6.30
N GLU A 294 32.26 5.14 -7.50
CA GLU A 294 33.45 5.27 -8.33
C GLU A 294 33.71 6.74 -8.75
N ALA A 295 32.66 7.45 -9.20
CA ALA A 295 32.74 8.86 -9.54
C ALA A 295 33.17 9.72 -8.35
N LEU A 296 32.63 9.45 -7.15
CA LEU A 296 33.05 10.14 -5.93
C LEU A 296 34.52 9.88 -5.61
N LYS A 297 35.01 8.64 -5.72
CA LYS A 297 36.45 8.33 -5.51
C LYS A 297 37.36 9.06 -6.49
N VAL A 298 36.97 9.15 -7.76
CA VAL A 298 37.71 9.94 -8.76
C VAL A 298 37.71 11.42 -8.35
N PHE A 299 36.55 11.94 -7.97
CA PHE A 299 36.41 13.34 -7.56
C PHE A 299 37.19 13.66 -6.28
N GLU A 300 37.22 12.75 -5.30
CA GLU A 300 38.03 12.84 -4.08
C GLU A 300 39.53 13.00 -4.37
N ASN A 301 40.04 12.33 -5.42
CA ASN A 301 41.44 12.45 -5.84
C ASN A 301 41.71 13.82 -6.48
N GLN A 302 40.77 14.34 -7.26
CA GLN A 302 40.90 15.63 -7.95
C GLN A 302 40.82 16.83 -7.00
N VAL A 303 39.96 16.74 -5.97
CA VAL A 303 39.86 17.76 -4.92
C VAL A 303 41.18 17.88 -4.13
N GLY A 304 41.98 16.81 -4.07
CA GLY A 304 43.29 16.79 -3.41
C GLY A 304 43.20 17.09 -1.91
N ASN A 305 43.97 18.08 -1.44
CA ASN A 305 44.01 18.48 -0.03
C ASN A 305 43.03 19.62 0.33
N ASN A 306 42.17 20.05 -0.59
CA ASN A 306 41.18 21.10 -0.29
C ASN A 306 40.19 20.62 0.79
N PRO A 307 39.83 21.45 1.81
CA PRO A 307 38.87 21.11 2.85
C PRO A 307 37.49 20.63 2.34
N PHE A 308 37.10 21.02 1.12
CA PHE A 308 35.88 20.55 0.46
C PHE A 308 35.84 19.01 0.30
N LYS A 309 36.99 18.34 0.32
CA LYS A 309 37.07 16.87 0.31
C LYS A 309 36.23 16.23 1.43
N ALA A 310 36.06 16.92 2.55
CA ALA A 310 35.17 16.51 3.64
C ALA A 310 33.72 16.29 3.18
N ALA A 311 33.18 17.17 2.32
CA ALA A 311 31.81 17.06 1.82
C ALA A 311 31.63 15.91 0.81
N VAL A 312 32.67 15.63 0.01
CA VAL A 312 32.67 14.50 -0.93
C VAL A 312 32.70 13.17 -0.17
N LEU A 313 33.58 13.06 0.82
CA LEU A 313 33.65 11.88 1.71
C LEU A 313 32.37 11.69 2.52
N GLU A 314 31.76 12.77 3.02
CA GLU A 314 30.44 12.71 3.66
C GLU A 314 29.41 12.08 2.72
N LYS A 315 29.32 12.54 1.47
CA LYS A 315 28.34 12.01 0.51
C LYS A 315 28.61 10.54 0.17
N HIS A 316 29.87 10.14 0.05
CA HIS A 316 30.26 8.73 -0.13
C HIS A 316 29.74 7.86 1.03
N ALA A 317 30.00 8.28 2.27
CA ALA A 317 29.51 7.57 3.45
C ALA A 317 27.98 7.52 3.54
N ASP A 318 27.29 8.59 3.14
CA ASP A 318 25.83 8.64 3.11
C ASP A 318 25.23 7.59 2.18
N VAL A 319 25.81 7.39 0.99
CA VAL A 319 25.35 6.35 0.05
C VAL A 319 25.54 4.96 0.65
N LEU A 320 26.68 4.68 1.27
CA LEU A 320 26.92 3.41 1.96
C LEU A 320 25.89 3.18 3.07
N SER A 321 25.59 4.19 3.89
CA SER A 321 24.58 4.06 4.95
C SER A 321 23.17 3.80 4.38
N VAL A 322 22.82 4.42 3.24
CA VAL A 322 21.55 4.12 2.54
C VAL A 322 21.53 2.69 2.00
N MET A 323 22.63 2.22 1.40
CA MET A 323 22.75 0.84 0.91
C MET A 323 22.58 -0.19 2.04
N ALA A 324 23.04 0.11 3.25
CA ALA A 324 22.91 -0.78 4.40
C ALA A 324 21.44 -1.15 4.72
N ASN A 325 20.48 -0.27 4.42
CA ASN A 325 19.05 -0.53 4.65
C ASN A 325 18.47 -1.61 3.72
N ARG A 326 19.20 -2.04 2.68
CA ARG A 326 18.77 -3.08 1.73
C ARG A 326 19.18 -4.50 2.14
N TYR A 327 19.87 -4.66 3.26
CA TYR A 327 20.16 -5.99 3.81
C TYR A 327 18.89 -6.64 4.36
N GLU A 328 18.62 -7.85 3.90
CA GLU A 328 17.54 -8.70 4.36
C GLU A 328 18.12 -9.98 4.99
N PRO A 329 17.90 -10.21 6.30
CA PRO A 329 18.34 -11.45 6.94
C PRO A 329 17.83 -12.68 6.19
N LYS A 330 18.70 -13.67 6.00
CA LYS A 330 18.44 -14.94 5.28
C LYS A 330 18.27 -14.80 3.76
N ASN A 331 18.52 -13.63 3.16
CA ASN A 331 18.61 -13.45 1.71
C ASN A 331 20.09 -13.34 1.29
N PRO A 332 20.69 -14.39 0.67
CA PRO A 332 22.11 -14.41 0.32
C PRO A 332 22.55 -13.28 -0.62
N VAL A 333 21.65 -12.83 -1.51
CA VAL A 333 21.93 -11.74 -2.47
C VAL A 333 22.15 -10.42 -1.74
N SER A 334 21.46 -10.22 -0.61
CA SER A 334 21.55 -8.97 0.16
C SER A 334 22.78 -8.87 1.07
N GLU A 335 23.56 -9.95 1.24
CA GLU A 335 24.68 -10.00 2.20
C GLU A 335 25.75 -8.93 1.92
N ILE A 336 25.92 -8.52 0.66
CA ILE A 336 26.82 -7.43 0.26
C ILE A 336 26.50 -6.09 0.97
N TYR A 337 25.27 -5.90 1.44
CA TYR A 337 24.83 -4.67 2.11
C TYR A 337 25.07 -4.68 3.63
N ARG A 338 25.34 -5.85 4.22
CA ARG A 338 25.39 -6.03 5.68
C ARG A 338 26.38 -5.07 6.36
N MET A 339 27.59 -4.94 5.80
CA MET A 339 28.68 -4.17 6.41
C MET A 339 28.70 -2.68 6.05
N LYS A 340 27.75 -2.20 5.24
CA LYS A 340 27.81 -0.86 4.67
C LYS A 340 27.70 0.28 5.70
N ASN A 341 26.99 0.06 6.81
CA ASN A 341 26.99 1.02 7.93
C ASN A 341 28.36 1.13 8.61
N LYS A 342 29.11 0.02 8.72
CA LYS A 342 30.48 0.05 9.26
C LYS A 342 31.42 0.83 8.35
N GLU A 343 31.38 0.55 7.05
CA GLU A 343 32.16 1.27 6.03
C GLU A 343 31.85 2.78 6.07
N ALA A 344 30.56 3.15 6.16
CA ALA A 344 30.13 4.55 6.32
C ALA A 344 30.70 5.18 7.60
N ALA A 345 30.63 4.47 8.74
CA ALA A 345 31.14 4.96 10.02
C ALA A 345 32.66 5.20 10.01
N GLU A 346 33.44 4.34 9.35
CA GLU A 346 34.89 4.51 9.16
C GLU A 346 35.20 5.80 8.39
N ILE A 347 34.44 6.09 7.33
CA ILE A 347 34.59 7.32 6.54
C ILE A 347 34.16 8.55 7.36
N TYR A 348 33.02 8.51 8.05
CA TYR A 348 32.59 9.62 8.92
C TYR A 348 33.64 9.95 9.98
N HIS A 349 34.20 8.92 10.63
CA HIS A 349 35.28 9.08 11.60
C HIS A 349 36.53 9.73 10.97
N ALA A 350 36.93 9.27 9.77
CA ALA A 350 38.06 9.85 9.05
C ALA A 350 37.84 11.34 8.70
N VAL A 351 36.61 11.74 8.33
CA VAL A 351 36.26 13.13 8.06
C VAL A 351 36.37 13.99 9.31
N ILE A 352 35.84 13.53 10.44
CA ILE A 352 35.87 14.26 11.71
C ILE A 352 37.31 14.54 12.15
N HIS A 353 38.20 13.55 12.01
CA HIS A 353 39.60 13.68 12.41
C HIS A 353 40.43 14.54 11.44
N LYS A 354 40.25 14.36 10.12
CA LYS A 354 41.07 15.05 9.11
C LYS A 354 40.58 16.47 8.79
N TYR A 355 39.29 16.75 8.96
CA TYR A 355 38.66 18.03 8.58
C TYR A 355 37.80 18.63 9.70
N PRO A 356 38.31 18.77 10.95
CA PRO A 356 37.49 19.07 12.13
C PRO A 356 36.72 20.39 12.05
N ASN A 357 37.22 21.39 11.31
CA ASN A 357 36.64 22.74 11.21
C ASN A 357 35.64 22.91 10.04
N THR A 358 35.18 21.82 9.43
CA THR A 358 34.24 21.87 8.30
C THR A 358 32.80 21.61 8.75
N SER A 359 31.80 22.16 8.04
CA SER A 359 30.38 21.84 8.30
C SER A 359 30.07 20.36 8.10
N ALA A 360 30.75 19.72 7.14
CA ALA A 360 30.70 18.28 6.90
C ALA A 360 31.15 17.48 8.13
N SER A 361 32.23 17.88 8.82
CA SER A 361 32.65 17.24 10.07
C SER A 361 31.57 17.24 11.14
N ILE A 362 30.85 18.36 11.33
CA ILE A 362 29.75 18.45 12.29
C ILE A 362 28.62 17.49 11.92
N ARG A 363 28.23 17.44 10.64
CA ARG A 363 27.21 16.50 10.16
C ARG A 363 27.64 15.03 10.27
N CYS A 364 28.88 14.71 9.90
CA CYS A 364 29.48 13.39 10.06
C CYS A 364 29.53 12.97 11.54
N ALA A 365 29.85 13.88 12.46
CA ALA A 365 29.84 13.60 13.90
C ALA A 365 28.44 13.24 14.39
N ASN A 366 27.40 13.93 13.91
CA ASN A 366 26.01 13.62 14.25
C ASN A 366 25.57 12.26 13.66
N LYS A 367 25.91 11.98 12.40
CA LYS A 367 25.59 10.71 11.72
C LYS A 367 26.33 9.52 12.36
N LEU A 368 27.62 9.68 12.67
CA LEU A 368 28.41 8.67 13.37
C LEU A 368 27.84 8.40 14.77
N ARG A 369 27.50 9.45 15.53
CA ARG A 369 26.84 9.31 16.84
C ARG A 369 25.51 8.58 16.71
N GLN A 370 24.74 8.82 15.65
CA GLN A 370 23.49 8.10 15.40
C GLN A 370 23.71 6.62 15.13
N LEU A 371 24.68 6.25 14.29
CA LEU A 371 25.02 4.86 13.97
C LEU A 371 25.57 4.09 15.18
N GLN A 372 26.39 4.75 16.01
CA GLN A 372 27.01 4.15 17.18
C GLN A 372 26.14 4.24 18.45
N ARG A 373 24.98 4.91 18.37
CA ARG A 373 24.10 5.09 19.51
C ARG A 373 23.65 3.73 20.04
N PRO A 374 23.89 3.41 21.32
CA PRO A 374 23.35 2.20 21.92
C PRO A 374 21.82 2.26 21.97
N GLN A 375 21.15 1.22 21.47
CA GLN A 375 19.70 1.09 21.53
C GLN A 375 19.33 -0.21 22.24
N LEU A 376 18.22 -0.17 22.99
CA LEU A 376 17.69 -1.31 23.72
C LEU A 376 16.17 -1.20 23.83
N GLN A 377 15.48 -2.21 23.34
CA GLN A 377 14.03 -2.34 23.45
C GLN A 377 13.67 -3.73 23.98
N LEU A 378 12.77 -3.77 24.97
CA LEU A 378 12.26 -4.98 25.58
C LEU A 378 10.81 -5.22 25.15
N THR A 379 10.51 -6.45 24.73
CA THR A 379 9.17 -6.92 24.38
C THR A 379 8.88 -8.23 25.11
N LEU A 380 7.71 -8.35 25.74
CA LEU A 380 7.27 -9.57 26.42
C LEU A 380 5.74 -9.68 26.39
N GLU A 381 5.22 -10.81 26.89
CA GLU A 381 3.79 -11.03 27.05
C GLU A 381 3.21 -10.13 28.16
N ASN A 382 2.05 -9.51 27.91
CA ASN A 382 1.38 -8.63 28.88
C ASN A 382 0.89 -9.41 30.13
N ILE A 383 0.48 -10.66 29.92
CA ILE A 383 0.07 -11.60 30.97
C ILE A 383 0.93 -12.86 30.82
N VAL A 384 1.78 -13.11 31.82
CA VAL A 384 2.65 -14.28 31.91
C VAL A 384 2.03 -15.32 32.83
N ARG A 385 2.15 -16.60 32.47
CA ARG A 385 1.64 -17.73 33.25
C ARG A 385 2.33 -17.85 34.60
N LYS A 386 1.56 -17.90 35.69
CA LYS A 386 2.12 -18.13 37.03
C LYS A 386 2.78 -19.50 37.14
N GLY A 387 3.95 -19.57 37.77
CA GLY A 387 4.66 -20.82 38.01
C GLY A 387 5.49 -21.38 36.84
N PHE A 388 5.54 -20.70 35.69
CA PHE A 388 6.33 -21.10 34.54
C PHE A 388 7.48 -20.12 34.23
N PRO A 389 8.67 -20.60 33.80
CA PRO A 389 9.66 -19.72 33.20
C PRO A 389 9.11 -19.08 31.93
N PHE A 390 9.60 -17.91 31.57
CA PHE A 390 9.13 -17.15 30.41
C PHE A 390 10.28 -16.45 29.71
N ALA A 391 10.11 -16.19 28.41
CA ALA A 391 11.07 -15.44 27.62
C ALA A 391 10.62 -13.99 27.44
N ALA A 392 11.58 -13.12 27.15
CA ALA A 392 11.34 -11.80 26.59
C ALA A 392 12.25 -11.58 25.39
N SER A 393 11.74 -10.94 24.34
CA SER A 393 12.55 -10.50 23.21
C SER A 393 13.21 -9.18 23.54
N ILE A 394 14.48 -9.06 23.16
CA ILE A 394 15.18 -7.78 23.16
C ILE A 394 15.63 -7.43 21.75
N GLN A 395 15.48 -6.16 21.38
CA GLN A 395 16.15 -5.58 20.23
C GLN A 395 17.26 -4.66 20.73
N TYR A 396 18.44 -4.76 20.14
CA TYR A 396 19.61 -4.04 20.61
C TYR A 396 20.57 -3.67 19.47
N SER A 397 21.30 -2.58 19.66
CA SER A 397 22.44 -2.20 18.82
C SER A 397 23.56 -1.65 19.69
N ASN A 398 24.80 -1.88 19.29
CA ASN A 398 26.00 -1.34 19.95
C ASN A 398 26.08 -1.63 21.47
N LEU A 399 25.60 -2.81 21.90
CA LEU A 399 25.59 -3.24 23.30
C LEU A 399 26.23 -4.61 23.47
N ALA A 400 27.11 -4.70 24.48
CA ALA A 400 27.86 -5.91 24.82
C ALA A 400 27.22 -6.70 25.96
N ASN A 401 26.85 -5.98 27.02
CA ASN A 401 26.40 -6.55 28.28
C ASN A 401 25.25 -5.72 28.83
N ILE A 402 24.20 -6.40 29.25
CA ILE A 402 23.05 -5.79 29.89
C ILE A 402 22.77 -6.45 31.23
N LYS A 403 22.24 -5.68 32.16
CA LYS A 403 21.77 -6.12 33.46
C LYS A 403 20.25 -6.04 33.48
N ALA A 404 19.60 -7.16 33.77
CA ALA A 404 18.15 -7.22 33.97
C ALA A 404 17.83 -7.25 35.47
N LYS A 405 17.06 -6.26 35.93
CA LYS A 405 16.51 -6.20 37.29
C LYS A 405 15.01 -6.40 37.23
N LEU A 406 14.53 -7.42 37.93
CA LEU A 406 13.12 -7.75 38.04
C LEU A 406 12.57 -7.23 39.37
N TYR A 407 11.54 -6.40 39.33
CA TYR A 407 10.88 -5.84 40.50
C TYR A 407 9.43 -6.30 40.61
N LYS A 408 8.96 -6.56 41.83
CA LYS A 408 7.54 -6.69 42.14
C LYS A 408 6.96 -5.31 42.44
N VAL A 409 5.85 -4.96 41.79
CA VAL A 409 5.20 -3.65 41.87
C VAL A 409 3.86 -3.77 42.61
N ASN A 410 3.52 -2.74 43.39
CA ASN A 410 2.24 -2.67 44.09
C ASN A 410 1.10 -2.28 43.12
N GLN A 411 0.05 -3.10 43.08
CA GLN A 411 -1.13 -2.90 42.21
C GLN A 411 -1.84 -1.56 42.45
N SER A 412 -1.98 -1.14 43.71
CA SER A 412 -2.67 0.10 44.08
C SER A 412 -1.87 1.33 43.67
N GLU A 413 -0.56 1.28 43.81
CA GLU A 413 0.34 2.33 43.33
C GLU A 413 0.29 2.43 41.80
N TYR A 414 0.34 1.30 41.10
CA TYR A 414 0.23 1.28 39.65
C TYR A 414 -1.11 1.85 39.14
N LEU A 415 -2.22 1.49 39.78
CA LEU A 415 -3.53 2.06 39.45
C LEU A 415 -3.57 3.58 39.65
N ALA A 416 -2.95 4.10 40.72
CA ALA A 416 -2.87 5.54 40.97
C ALA A 416 -2.06 6.26 39.87
N VAL A 417 -0.96 5.65 39.42
CA VAL A 417 -0.15 6.17 38.30
C VAL A 417 -0.97 6.20 37.01
N LEU A 418 -1.64 5.09 36.65
CA LEU A 418 -2.51 5.04 35.47
C LEU A 418 -3.63 6.10 35.51
N LYS A 419 -4.17 6.39 36.70
CA LYS A 419 -5.18 7.45 36.87
C LYS A 419 -4.62 8.86 36.66
N SER A 420 -3.32 9.05 36.86
CA SER A 420 -2.64 10.35 36.66
C SER A 420 -2.16 10.57 35.22
N ASP A 421 -1.80 9.52 34.48
CA ASP A 421 -1.27 9.58 33.10
C ASP A 421 -1.91 8.52 32.19
N ILE A 422 -3.19 8.71 31.88
CA ILE A 422 -4.04 7.78 31.10
C ILE A 422 -3.54 7.58 29.66
N TYR A 423 -2.82 8.56 29.13
CA TYR A 423 -2.28 8.54 27.75
C TYR A 423 -0.84 8.00 27.68
N GLY A 424 -0.33 7.47 28.80
CA GLY A 424 0.74 6.48 28.82
C GLY A 424 2.11 6.91 28.31
N ARG A 425 2.44 8.20 28.32
CA ARG A 425 3.74 8.66 27.81
C ARG A 425 4.87 8.57 28.84
N ARG A 426 4.58 8.42 30.14
CA ARG A 426 5.63 8.54 31.19
C ARG A 426 5.74 7.36 32.18
N PHE A 427 4.74 6.49 32.31
CA PHE A 427 4.73 5.53 33.42
C PHE A 427 5.68 4.33 33.28
N VAL A 428 6.05 3.92 32.06
CA VAL A 428 6.93 2.75 31.86
C VAL A 428 8.30 2.96 32.53
N ASN A 429 8.82 4.19 32.46
CA ASN A 429 10.10 4.57 33.06
C ASN A 429 9.97 5.19 34.47
N GLN A 430 8.75 5.30 35.01
CA GLN A 430 8.53 5.88 36.34
C GLN A 430 8.96 4.87 37.42
N GLN A 431 9.75 5.35 38.38
CA GLN A 431 10.11 4.56 39.55
C GLN A 431 8.92 4.48 40.50
N PHE A 432 8.52 3.26 40.88
CA PHE A 432 7.49 3.03 41.88
C PHE A 432 8.12 3.08 43.28
N LYS A 433 7.49 3.80 44.22
CA LYS A 433 7.97 3.97 45.59
C LYS A 433 8.06 2.66 46.36
N SER A 434 7.19 1.69 46.03
CA SER A 434 7.06 0.43 46.76
C SER A 434 7.62 -0.79 46.01
N GLU A 435 8.43 -0.59 44.96
CA GLU A 435 8.98 -1.71 44.20
C GLU A 435 10.01 -2.54 45.00
N LYS A 436 9.92 -3.86 44.93
CA LYS A 436 10.85 -4.79 45.60
C LYS A 436 11.63 -5.59 44.58
N LEU A 437 12.96 -5.56 44.65
CA LEU A 437 13.82 -6.37 43.78
C LEU A 437 13.59 -7.86 44.06
N VAL A 438 13.30 -8.62 43.01
CA VAL A 438 13.03 -10.07 43.04
C VAL A 438 14.25 -10.84 42.56
N SER A 439 14.88 -10.38 41.48
CA SER A 439 16.08 -10.99 40.92
C SER A 439 16.89 -9.99 40.11
N GLU A 440 18.20 -10.21 40.03
CA GLU A 440 19.13 -9.48 39.17
C GLU A 440 19.97 -10.50 38.38
N GLN A 441 20.11 -10.29 37.07
CA GLN A 441 20.87 -11.16 36.17
C GLN A 441 21.63 -10.33 35.14
N ASN A 442 22.84 -10.77 34.80
CA ASN A 442 23.63 -10.17 33.72
C ASN A 442 23.56 -11.07 32.48
N PHE A 443 23.42 -10.45 31.30
CA PHE A 443 23.41 -11.15 30.02
C PHE A 443 24.50 -10.58 29.12
N GLN A 444 25.23 -11.48 28.47
CA GLN A 444 26.19 -11.16 27.41
C GLN A 444 25.47 -11.28 26.06
N LEU A 445 25.53 -10.22 25.27
CA LEU A 445 24.93 -10.15 23.93
C LEU A 445 25.95 -10.49 22.85
N VAL A 446 25.48 -10.91 21.68
CA VAL A 446 26.36 -11.08 20.52
C VAL A 446 26.77 -9.70 20.01
N GLN A 447 28.08 -9.48 19.91
CA GLN A 447 28.64 -8.24 19.38
C GLN A 447 28.91 -8.37 17.88
N ASP A 448 28.21 -7.58 17.09
CA ASP A 448 28.49 -7.42 15.67
C ASP A 448 29.09 -6.03 15.42
N SER A 449 30.00 -5.97 14.45
CA SER A 449 30.61 -4.70 14.03
C SER A 449 29.83 -3.98 12.92
N ASP A 450 28.67 -4.52 12.51
CA ASP A 450 27.89 -4.04 11.37
C ASP A 450 27.06 -2.78 11.68
N LEU A 451 27.02 -2.35 12.95
CA LEU A 451 26.26 -1.18 13.44
C LEU A 451 24.77 -1.26 13.10
N ARG A 452 24.21 -2.47 13.12
CA ARG A 452 22.78 -2.73 12.89
C ARG A 452 22.04 -2.99 14.20
N ASN A 453 20.72 -2.97 14.11
CA ASN A 453 19.85 -3.47 15.16
C ASN A 453 19.72 -4.99 15.02
N HIS A 454 19.93 -5.69 16.13
CA HIS A 454 19.81 -7.14 16.27
C HIS A 454 18.76 -7.49 17.31
N SER A 455 18.40 -8.75 17.37
CA SER A 455 17.42 -9.28 18.29
C SER A 455 17.87 -10.58 18.93
N THR A 456 17.56 -10.74 20.20
CA THR A 456 17.76 -11.98 20.95
C THR A 456 16.66 -12.19 21.99
N GLU A 457 16.73 -13.30 22.72
CA GLU A 457 15.75 -13.67 23.74
C GLU A 457 16.45 -13.83 25.09
N LEU A 458 15.80 -13.35 26.15
CA LEU A 458 16.24 -13.52 27.54
C LEU A 458 15.23 -14.41 28.27
N ILE A 459 15.71 -15.36 29.09
CA ILE A 459 14.84 -16.27 29.85
C ILE A 459 14.83 -15.83 31.31
N PHE A 460 13.63 -15.68 31.87
CA PHE A 460 13.39 -15.28 33.25
C PHE A 460 12.80 -16.45 34.07
N PRO A 461 13.08 -16.51 35.39
CA PRO A 461 12.59 -17.57 36.25
C PRO A 461 11.06 -17.50 36.43
N LYS A 462 10.47 -18.62 36.85
CA LYS A 462 9.05 -18.67 37.23
C LYS A 462 8.71 -17.71 38.37
N LEU A 463 7.52 -17.10 38.30
CA LEU A 463 7.05 -16.10 39.26
C LEU A 463 5.68 -16.46 39.84
N ASN A 464 5.41 -15.97 41.05
CA ASN A 464 4.09 -15.99 41.66
C ASN A 464 3.22 -14.85 41.12
N SER A 465 1.90 -14.97 41.28
CA SER A 465 0.95 -13.93 40.87
C SER A 465 1.31 -12.54 41.39
N GLY A 466 1.14 -11.54 40.52
CA GLY A 466 1.41 -10.14 40.83
C GLY A 466 1.80 -9.31 39.61
N LEU A 467 1.93 -8.00 39.83
CA LEU A 467 2.46 -7.07 38.84
C LEU A 467 3.99 -6.97 39.00
N TYR A 468 4.70 -7.05 37.89
CA TYR A 468 6.16 -6.99 37.87
C TYR A 468 6.66 -6.00 36.82
N ARG A 469 7.89 -5.53 37.02
CA ARG A 469 8.62 -4.67 36.10
C ARG A 469 9.99 -5.28 35.82
N ILE A 470 10.35 -5.45 34.56
CA ILE A 470 11.73 -5.72 34.17
C ILE A 470 12.35 -4.38 33.77
N LYS A 471 13.54 -4.09 34.32
CA LYS A 471 14.39 -2.98 33.92
C LYS A 471 15.69 -3.55 33.37
N LEU A 472 15.97 -3.30 32.10
CA LEU A 472 17.25 -3.57 31.46
C LEU A 472 18.11 -2.31 31.52
N GLU A 473 19.37 -2.47 31.91
CA GLU A 473 20.36 -1.41 32.01
C GLU A 473 21.65 -1.85 31.30
N SER A 474 22.27 -0.97 30.51
CA SER A 474 23.60 -1.24 29.95
C SER A 474 24.67 -1.29 31.07
N ILE A 475 25.62 -2.22 30.97
CA ILE A 475 26.70 -2.37 31.97
C ILE A 475 27.93 -1.51 31.63
N SER A 476 28.05 -1.03 30.38
CA SER A 476 29.22 -0.28 29.89
C SER A 476 28.84 0.99 29.11
N GLY A 477 29.57 2.10 29.33
CA GLY A 477 29.51 3.33 28.53
C GLY A 477 29.03 4.59 29.29
N SER A 478 29.37 5.78 28.79
CA SER A 478 28.89 7.08 29.29
C SER A 478 27.43 7.36 28.91
N ASP A 479 26.89 6.65 27.92
CA ASP A 479 25.49 6.72 27.51
C ASP A 479 24.71 5.54 28.12
N THR A 480 23.94 5.83 29.18
CA THR A 480 23.07 4.82 29.81
C THR A 480 21.90 4.50 28.89
N CYS A 481 21.85 3.27 28.36
CA CYS A 481 20.71 2.79 27.58
C CYS A 481 19.88 1.86 28.45
N ASN A 482 18.62 2.26 28.69
CA ASN A 482 17.72 1.54 29.57
C ASN A 482 16.42 1.25 28.83
N SER A 483 15.88 0.05 29.07
CA SER A 483 14.54 -0.32 28.62
C SER A 483 13.79 -0.91 29.79
N SER A 484 12.48 -0.70 29.85
CA SER A 484 11.69 -1.32 30.89
C SER A 484 10.30 -1.68 30.40
N ALA A 485 9.70 -2.67 31.05
CA ALA A 485 8.36 -3.10 30.71
C ALA A 485 7.66 -3.64 31.97
N LEU A 486 6.36 -3.32 32.06
CA LEU A 486 5.46 -3.81 33.09
C LEU A 486 4.63 -4.97 32.53
N PHE A 487 4.44 -6.00 33.33
CA PHE A 487 3.67 -7.18 32.96
C PHE A 487 3.03 -7.80 34.19
N THR A 488 1.92 -8.51 33.98
CA THR A 488 1.22 -9.20 35.04
C THR A 488 1.54 -10.69 34.98
N VAL A 489 1.88 -11.29 36.12
CA VAL A 489 1.91 -12.75 36.27
C VAL A 489 0.58 -13.16 36.89
N SER A 490 -0.15 -14.05 36.23
CA SER A 490 -1.52 -14.42 36.62
C SER A 490 -1.84 -15.86 36.25
N GLY A 491 -2.77 -16.48 36.98
CA GLY A 491 -3.45 -17.71 36.55
C GLY A 491 -4.67 -17.45 35.66
N ILE A 492 -4.99 -16.18 35.42
CA ILE A 492 -6.21 -15.73 34.75
C ILE A 492 -5.82 -14.99 33.49
N SER A 493 -6.61 -15.21 32.45
CA SER A 493 -6.64 -14.42 31.23
C SER A 493 -8.08 -13.98 30.95
N PHE A 494 -8.25 -13.13 29.95
CA PHE A 494 -9.57 -12.68 29.55
C PHE A 494 -9.65 -12.32 28.07
N SER A 495 -10.86 -12.36 27.52
CA SER A 495 -11.20 -11.80 26.21
C SER A 495 -12.42 -10.90 26.34
N GLU A 496 -12.58 -9.96 25.42
CA GLU A 496 -13.72 -9.04 25.36
C GLU A 496 -14.25 -8.97 23.93
N GLN A 497 -15.57 -9.13 23.78
CA GLN A 497 -16.26 -8.95 22.50
C GLN A 497 -17.63 -8.33 22.72
N ALA A 498 -17.88 -7.18 22.08
CA ALA A 498 -19.16 -6.46 22.11
C ALA A 498 -19.71 -6.21 23.54
N GLY A 499 -18.84 -5.80 24.45
CA GLY A 499 -19.13 -5.56 25.86
C GLY A 499 -19.20 -6.82 26.72
N LYS A 500 -19.01 -8.03 26.16
CA LYS A 500 -18.97 -9.28 26.92
C LYS A 500 -17.53 -9.64 27.25
N PHE A 501 -17.21 -9.68 28.54
CA PHE A 501 -15.94 -10.20 29.04
C PHE A 501 -16.07 -11.69 29.34
N ASN A 502 -15.11 -12.48 28.86
CA ASN A 502 -14.94 -13.87 29.23
C ASN A 502 -13.65 -14.01 30.06
N ILE A 503 -13.77 -14.40 31.32
CA ILE A 503 -12.64 -14.57 32.24
C ILE A 503 -12.33 -16.05 32.39
N MET A 504 -11.10 -16.42 32.06
CA MET A 504 -10.71 -17.81 31.86
C MET A 504 -9.37 -18.12 32.54
N ASP A 505 -9.18 -19.39 32.90
CA ASP A 505 -7.91 -19.91 33.39
C ASP A 505 -6.90 -19.87 32.24
N ILE A 506 -5.71 -19.32 32.48
CA ILE A 506 -4.71 -19.10 31.44
C ILE A 506 -4.15 -20.41 30.87
N GLU A 507 -4.20 -21.50 31.62
CA GLU A 507 -3.63 -22.79 31.21
C GLU A 507 -4.53 -23.55 30.25
N ASN A 508 -5.84 -23.52 30.49
CA ASN A 508 -6.78 -24.41 29.80
C ASN A 508 -8.10 -23.74 29.40
N GLY A 509 -8.29 -22.44 29.66
CA GLY A 509 -9.47 -21.70 29.26
C GLY A 509 -10.72 -21.95 30.11
N MET A 510 -10.64 -22.69 31.21
CA MET A 510 -11.80 -22.94 32.07
C MET A 510 -12.36 -21.63 32.64
N PRO A 511 -13.71 -21.48 32.72
CA PRO A 511 -14.33 -20.30 33.32
C PRO A 511 -13.90 -20.07 34.76
N VAL A 512 -13.43 -18.85 35.06
CA VAL A 512 -12.99 -18.48 36.41
C VAL A 512 -14.18 -17.93 37.19
N LYS A 513 -14.61 -18.68 38.21
CA LYS A 513 -15.73 -18.31 39.08
C LYS A 513 -15.29 -17.29 40.14
N GLY A 514 -16.18 -16.35 40.47
CA GLY A 514 -16.00 -15.42 41.59
C GLY A 514 -15.07 -14.24 41.32
N ALA A 515 -14.59 -14.07 40.08
CA ALA A 515 -13.83 -12.89 39.69
C ALA A 515 -14.71 -11.62 39.68
N GLU A 516 -14.11 -10.48 39.97
CA GLU A 516 -14.73 -9.15 39.92
C GLU A 516 -14.00 -8.28 38.89
N ILE A 517 -14.77 -7.65 37.99
CA ILE A 517 -14.29 -6.68 37.01
C ILE A 517 -14.62 -5.27 37.46
N GLU A 518 -13.62 -4.40 37.46
CA GLU A 518 -13.73 -2.96 37.63
C GLU A 518 -13.44 -2.26 36.30
N LEU A 519 -14.46 -1.63 35.70
CA LEU A 519 -14.32 -0.75 34.55
C LEU A 519 -14.23 0.69 35.04
N ILE A 520 -13.07 1.32 34.83
CA ILE A 520 -12.75 2.63 35.38
C ILE A 520 -12.69 3.65 34.23
N THR A 521 -13.57 4.64 34.28
CA THR A 521 -13.74 5.64 33.22
C THR A 521 -13.47 7.04 33.77
N LYS A 522 -12.70 7.84 33.03
CA LYS A 522 -12.52 9.27 33.31
C LYS A 522 -13.67 10.05 32.68
N LYS A 523 -14.51 10.68 33.49
CA LYS A 523 -15.55 11.61 33.03
C LYS A 523 -15.19 12.99 33.55
N TYR A 524 -14.78 13.90 32.66
CA TYR A 524 -14.21 15.20 33.01
C TYR A 524 -12.99 15.07 33.96
N GLN A 525 -13.09 15.57 35.20
CA GLN A 525 -12.03 15.51 36.23
C GLN A 525 -12.21 14.34 37.21
N GLU A 526 -13.29 13.55 37.09
CA GLU A 526 -13.61 12.48 38.04
C GLU A 526 -13.43 11.09 37.44
N TRP A 527 -13.09 10.15 38.33
CA TRP A 527 -12.93 8.74 38.01
C TRP A 527 -14.14 7.95 38.50
N ILE A 528 -14.87 7.37 37.56
CA ILE A 528 -16.05 6.54 37.84
C ILE A 528 -15.64 5.07 37.70
N THR A 529 -15.82 4.29 38.75
CA THR A 529 -15.56 2.84 38.76
C THR A 529 -16.88 2.08 38.76
N ASN A 530 -17.11 1.25 37.74
CA ASN A 530 -18.25 0.33 37.69
C ASN A 530 -17.75 -1.08 37.98
N LYS A 531 -18.36 -1.76 38.96
CA LYS A 531 -17.99 -3.11 39.39
C LYS A 531 -19.00 -4.13 38.87
N TYR A 532 -18.49 -5.25 38.39
CA TYR A 532 -19.30 -6.36 37.89
C TYR A 532 -18.77 -7.67 38.48
N LYS A 533 -19.65 -8.44 39.14
CA LYS A 533 -19.34 -9.79 39.61
C LYS A 533 -19.63 -10.80 38.52
N ILE A 534 -18.73 -11.75 38.34
CA ILE A 534 -18.84 -12.78 37.32
C ILE A 534 -19.66 -13.97 37.83
N SER A 535 -20.57 -14.46 36.99
CA SER A 535 -21.41 -15.63 37.27
C SER A 535 -20.61 -16.94 37.14
N GLY A 536 -21.27 -18.08 37.40
CA GLY A 536 -20.64 -19.41 37.31
C GLY A 536 -20.09 -19.78 35.92
N GLU A 537 -20.48 -19.07 34.87
CA GLU A 537 -20.08 -19.31 33.47
C GLU A 537 -18.84 -18.50 33.05
N GLY A 538 -18.25 -17.68 33.94
CA GLY A 538 -17.04 -16.89 33.62
C GLY A 538 -17.29 -15.67 32.72
N ILE A 539 -18.55 -15.40 32.34
CA ILE A 539 -18.93 -14.34 31.40
C ILE A 539 -19.64 -13.21 32.13
N VAL A 540 -19.38 -11.96 31.72
CA VAL A 540 -20.16 -10.79 32.16
C VAL A 540 -20.36 -9.78 31.04
N LYS A 541 -21.61 -9.35 30.85
CA LYS A 541 -21.96 -8.28 29.89
C LYS A 541 -21.85 -6.92 30.57
N THR A 542 -21.20 -5.99 29.89
CA THR A 542 -20.97 -4.61 30.33
C THR A 542 -21.54 -3.66 29.28
N ALA A 543 -21.96 -2.47 29.71
CA ALA A 543 -22.68 -1.51 28.85
C ALA A 543 -21.90 -0.20 28.61
N ARG A 544 -20.64 -0.10 29.03
CA ARG A 544 -19.92 1.18 29.10
C ARG A 544 -18.50 1.09 28.57
N GLN A 545 -18.10 2.13 27.82
CA GLN A 545 -16.71 2.40 27.51
C GLN A 545 -15.92 2.69 28.80
N SER A 546 -14.67 2.24 28.87
CA SER A 546 -13.77 2.54 29.98
C SER A 546 -12.39 2.96 29.49
N ASN A 547 -11.58 3.49 30.42
CA ASN A 547 -10.19 3.88 30.18
C ASN A 547 -9.20 2.90 30.81
N LEU A 548 -9.59 2.25 31.90
CA LEU A 548 -8.79 1.23 32.59
C LEU A 548 -9.68 0.01 32.88
N LEU A 549 -9.03 -1.14 32.92
CA LEU A 549 -9.61 -2.42 33.31
C LEU A 549 -8.84 -2.96 34.52
N ARG A 550 -9.58 -3.42 35.52
CA ARG A 550 -9.02 -4.18 36.63
C ARG A 550 -9.86 -5.43 36.89
N ILE A 551 -9.21 -6.59 36.94
CA ILE A 551 -9.82 -7.89 37.22
C ILE A 551 -9.18 -8.43 38.49
N THR A 552 -10.00 -8.86 39.45
CA THR A 552 -9.54 -9.43 40.71
C THR A 552 -10.20 -10.77 40.95
N ASN A 553 -9.42 -11.75 41.42
CA ASN A 553 -9.94 -13.03 41.88
C ASN A 553 -8.97 -13.64 42.89
N GLN A 554 -9.41 -13.81 44.13
CA GLN A 554 -8.56 -14.29 45.22
C GLN A 554 -7.22 -13.52 45.29
N ALA A 555 -6.09 -14.17 45.01
CA ALA A 555 -4.75 -13.58 45.00
C ALA A 555 -4.30 -13.05 43.62
N ASP A 556 -5.06 -13.31 42.55
CA ASP A 556 -4.77 -12.83 41.20
C ASP A 556 -5.38 -11.43 40.99
N THR A 557 -4.60 -10.51 40.43
CA THR A 557 -5.05 -9.16 40.05
C THR A 557 -4.40 -8.75 38.75
N ILE A 558 -5.23 -8.34 37.78
CA ILE A 558 -4.79 -7.77 36.50
C ILE A 558 -5.27 -6.32 36.48
N THR A 559 -4.36 -5.38 36.20
CA THR A 559 -4.69 -3.96 36.03
C THR A 559 -4.02 -3.49 34.75
N MET A 560 -4.74 -2.81 33.85
CA MET A 560 -4.15 -2.28 32.61
C MET A 560 -4.96 -1.11 32.02
N PRO A 561 -4.36 -0.28 31.15
CA PRO A 561 -5.09 0.60 30.25
C PRO A 561 -6.06 -0.20 29.37
N TRP A 562 -7.25 0.35 29.11
CA TRP A 562 -8.30 -0.30 28.34
C TRP A 562 -9.10 0.72 27.54
N TYR A 563 -9.27 0.52 26.23
CA TYR A 563 -10.06 1.40 25.37
C TYR A 563 -10.92 0.55 24.44
N THR A 564 -12.25 0.57 24.62
CA THR A 564 -13.18 -0.15 23.73
C THR A 564 -14.07 0.82 22.99
N ASN A 565 -14.09 0.69 21.66
CA ASN A 565 -15.09 1.31 20.79
C ASN A 565 -16.23 0.29 20.59
N ALA A 566 -17.25 0.34 21.45
CA ALA A 566 -18.48 -0.41 21.18
C ALA A 566 -19.22 0.29 20.03
N ASN A 567 -19.19 -0.29 18.83
CA ASN A 567 -20.10 0.11 17.77
C ASN A 567 -21.51 -0.34 18.17
N PRO A 568 -22.52 0.55 18.18
CA PRO A 568 -23.91 0.12 18.36
C PRO A 568 -24.31 -0.81 17.22
N ASP A 569 -25.10 -1.84 17.52
CA ASP A 569 -25.64 -2.74 16.51
C ASP A 569 -26.38 -1.93 15.41
N PRO A 570 -26.14 -2.21 14.12
CA PRO A 570 -26.84 -1.53 13.05
C PRO A 570 -28.34 -1.83 13.13
N VAL A 571 -29.16 -0.77 13.07
CA VAL A 571 -30.64 -0.90 13.05
C VAL A 571 -31.05 -1.54 11.73
N LYS A 572 -31.77 -2.66 11.78
CA LYS A 572 -32.35 -3.32 10.60
C LYS A 572 -33.47 -2.46 10.01
N VAL A 573 -33.29 -1.93 8.80
CA VAL A 573 -34.31 -1.11 8.10
C VAL A 573 -34.65 -1.78 6.75
N THR A 574 -35.94 -1.92 6.44
CA THR A 574 -36.40 -2.35 5.11
C THR A 574 -36.36 -1.18 4.14
N VAL A 575 -35.73 -1.34 2.98
CA VAL A 575 -35.55 -0.28 1.99
C VAL A 575 -36.11 -0.71 0.64
N GLN A 576 -36.87 0.16 -0.02
CA GLN A 576 -37.34 -0.06 -1.39
C GLN A 576 -36.21 0.20 -2.39
N GLN A 577 -35.97 -0.74 -3.31
CA GLN A 577 -34.91 -0.65 -4.31
C GLN A 577 -35.46 -0.96 -5.71
N LEU A 578 -35.23 -0.05 -6.66
CA LEU A 578 -35.56 -0.19 -8.07
C LEU A 578 -34.31 -0.56 -8.86
N TYR A 579 -34.33 -1.74 -9.49
CA TYR A 579 -33.29 -2.16 -10.43
C TYR A 579 -33.69 -1.76 -11.84
N LEU A 580 -32.86 -0.97 -12.51
CA LEU A 580 -33.08 -0.50 -13.88
C LEU A 580 -32.13 -1.21 -14.85
N PHE A 581 -32.63 -1.51 -16.04
CA PHE A 581 -31.92 -2.19 -17.13
C PHE A 581 -32.17 -1.42 -18.42
N THR A 582 -31.16 -1.27 -19.27
CA THR A 582 -31.26 -0.67 -20.61
C THR A 582 -31.06 -1.74 -21.69
N ASP A 583 -31.46 -1.47 -22.93
CA ASP A 583 -31.26 -2.39 -24.07
C ASP A 583 -29.80 -2.44 -24.57
N ARG A 584 -29.00 -1.45 -24.22
CA ARG A 584 -27.55 -1.38 -24.50
C ARG A 584 -26.90 -0.32 -23.62
N SER A 585 -25.57 -0.34 -23.56
CA SER A 585 -24.79 0.62 -22.78
C SER A 585 -24.46 1.92 -23.52
N ILE A 586 -24.57 1.98 -24.86
CA ILE A 586 -24.18 3.14 -25.68
C ILE A 586 -25.23 3.49 -26.76
N TYR A 587 -25.45 4.79 -26.95
CA TYR A 587 -26.42 5.35 -27.90
C TYR A 587 -25.83 6.56 -28.63
N ARG A 588 -26.48 6.97 -29.72
CA ARG A 588 -26.21 8.24 -30.41
C ARG A 588 -27.27 9.30 -30.06
N PRO A 589 -26.97 10.60 -30.17
CA PRO A 589 -27.97 11.65 -30.12
C PRO A 589 -29.17 11.35 -31.03
N GLY A 590 -30.38 11.64 -30.57
CA GLY A 590 -31.63 11.37 -31.30
C GLY A 590 -32.18 9.94 -31.19
N GLN A 591 -31.38 8.97 -30.71
CA GLN A 591 -31.83 7.58 -30.54
C GLN A 591 -32.79 7.42 -29.35
N THR A 592 -33.52 6.32 -29.35
CA THR A 592 -34.40 5.93 -28.24
C THR A 592 -33.67 4.94 -27.33
N VAL A 593 -33.69 5.21 -26.03
CA VAL A 593 -33.27 4.30 -24.96
C VAL A 593 -34.50 3.53 -24.51
N PHE A 594 -34.45 2.20 -24.57
CA PHE A 594 -35.47 1.34 -23.98
C PHE A 594 -35.00 0.89 -22.61
N PHE A 595 -35.90 0.90 -21.62
CA PHE A 595 -35.54 0.46 -20.28
C PHE A 595 -36.62 -0.40 -19.65
N LYS A 596 -36.17 -1.22 -18.71
CA LYS A 596 -37.00 -1.99 -17.80
C LYS A 596 -36.59 -1.70 -16.36
N GLY A 597 -37.56 -1.56 -15.47
CA GLY A 597 -37.35 -1.40 -14.03
C GLY A 597 -38.05 -2.51 -13.26
N ILE A 598 -37.46 -3.00 -12.17
CA ILE A 598 -38.11 -3.96 -11.24
C ILE A 598 -37.94 -3.46 -9.82
N LEU A 599 -39.06 -3.26 -9.12
CA LEU A 599 -39.10 -2.69 -7.78
C LEU A 599 -39.24 -3.79 -6.72
N PHE A 600 -38.39 -3.74 -5.70
CA PHE A 600 -38.40 -4.66 -4.56
C PHE A 600 -38.42 -3.95 -3.21
N ASP A 601 -39.07 -4.55 -2.22
CA ASP A 601 -38.76 -4.32 -0.79
C ASP A 601 -37.57 -5.20 -0.43
N LYS A 602 -36.49 -4.59 0.08
CA LYS A 602 -35.27 -5.29 0.50
C LYS A 602 -35.08 -5.15 2.00
N ASN A 603 -35.09 -6.29 2.69
CA ASN A 603 -34.56 -6.47 4.04
C ASN A 603 -33.42 -7.50 3.94
N GLU A 604 -32.50 -7.57 4.92
CA GLU A 604 -31.37 -8.53 4.92
C GLU A 604 -31.85 -9.98 4.64
N ASP A 605 -33.07 -10.31 5.04
CA ASP A 605 -33.59 -11.67 5.02
C ASP A 605 -34.66 -11.97 3.95
N LYS A 606 -35.25 -10.94 3.28
CA LYS A 606 -36.38 -11.12 2.36
C LYS A 606 -36.38 -10.06 1.26
N THR A 607 -36.61 -10.51 0.02
CA THR A 607 -36.86 -9.67 -1.15
C THR A 607 -38.25 -9.97 -1.71
N LYS A 608 -39.10 -8.95 -1.85
CA LYS A 608 -40.45 -9.10 -2.43
C LYS A 608 -40.68 -8.02 -3.48
N SER A 609 -41.16 -8.41 -4.67
CA SER A 609 -41.52 -7.42 -5.70
C SER A 609 -42.80 -6.67 -5.32
N ILE A 610 -42.89 -5.40 -5.75
CA ILE A 610 -43.98 -4.50 -5.35
C ILE A 610 -44.85 -4.16 -6.57
N GLU A 611 -46.09 -4.65 -6.58
CA GLU A 611 -47.08 -4.36 -7.63
C GLU A 611 -47.87 -3.06 -7.38
N LYS A 612 -48.43 -2.48 -8.46
CA LYS A 612 -49.32 -1.30 -8.43
C LYS A 612 -48.72 -0.06 -7.75
N GLN A 613 -47.40 0.04 -7.72
CA GLN A 613 -46.66 1.16 -7.14
C GLN A 613 -46.29 2.17 -8.23
N LEU A 614 -46.51 3.46 -7.95
CA LEU A 614 -46.05 4.53 -8.82
C LEU A 614 -44.51 4.67 -8.72
N VAL A 615 -43.85 4.69 -9.88
CA VAL A 615 -42.41 4.88 -10.04
C VAL A 615 -42.19 6.03 -11.02
N GLU A 616 -41.37 6.99 -10.62
CA GLU A 616 -40.96 8.11 -11.47
C GLU A 616 -39.52 7.88 -11.91
N VAL A 617 -39.32 7.75 -13.23
CA VAL A 617 -38.00 7.58 -13.84
C VAL A 617 -37.67 8.86 -14.61
N VAL A 618 -36.50 9.42 -14.35
CA VAL A 618 -36.01 10.68 -14.90
C VAL A 618 -34.79 10.40 -15.77
N LEU A 619 -34.82 10.85 -17.02
CA LEU A 619 -33.66 10.89 -17.89
C LEU A 619 -32.82 12.13 -17.57
N ARG A 620 -31.52 11.96 -17.33
CA ARG A 620 -30.55 13.04 -17.06
C ARG A 620 -29.40 13.03 -18.06
N ASN A 621 -28.93 14.21 -18.44
CA ASN A 621 -27.76 14.40 -19.32
C ASN A 621 -26.43 14.23 -18.57
N SER A 622 -25.30 14.39 -19.29
CA SER A 622 -23.93 14.31 -18.76
C SER A 622 -23.62 15.24 -17.58
N ASN A 623 -24.38 16.33 -17.42
CA ASN A 623 -24.27 17.29 -16.33
C ASN A 623 -25.29 17.01 -15.20
N TYR A 624 -25.90 15.83 -15.18
CA TYR A 624 -26.97 15.43 -14.25
C TYR A 624 -28.23 16.30 -14.29
N GLN A 625 -28.42 17.09 -15.35
CA GLN A 625 -29.64 17.90 -15.55
C GLN A 625 -30.77 17.03 -16.11
N SER A 626 -31.98 17.20 -15.58
CA SER A 626 -33.17 16.47 -16.03
C SER A 626 -33.57 16.90 -17.45
N ILE A 627 -33.76 15.92 -18.33
CA ILE A 627 -34.18 16.10 -19.72
C ILE A 627 -35.69 15.81 -19.84
N ASP A 628 -36.12 14.66 -19.33
CA ASP A 628 -37.48 14.16 -19.46
C ASP A 628 -37.82 13.22 -18.29
N THR A 629 -39.10 12.98 -18.04
CA THR A 629 -39.60 12.22 -16.89
C THR A 629 -40.81 11.37 -17.27
N LEU A 630 -40.79 10.09 -16.87
CA LEU A 630 -41.90 9.16 -17.05
C LEU A 630 -42.43 8.68 -15.70
N LYS A 631 -43.74 8.76 -15.53
CA LYS A 631 -44.48 8.20 -14.39
C LYS A 631 -45.12 6.88 -14.81
N LEU A 632 -44.67 5.79 -14.22
CA LEU A 632 -45.07 4.42 -14.56
C LEU A 632 -45.62 3.72 -13.32
N THR A 633 -46.55 2.78 -13.50
CA THR A 633 -47.09 1.97 -12.40
C THR A 633 -46.60 0.53 -12.56
N THR A 634 -46.04 -0.06 -11.50
CA THR A 634 -45.54 -1.44 -11.55
C THR A 634 -46.66 -2.43 -11.83
N ASN A 635 -46.38 -3.41 -12.69
CA ASN A 635 -47.33 -4.47 -13.00
C ASN A 635 -47.37 -5.55 -11.90
N ARG A 636 -48.09 -6.66 -12.13
CA ARG A 636 -48.22 -7.79 -11.20
C ARG A 636 -46.90 -8.50 -10.83
N PHE A 637 -45.82 -8.26 -11.59
CA PHE A 637 -44.49 -8.78 -11.31
C PHE A 637 -43.58 -7.75 -10.63
N GLY A 638 -44.10 -6.55 -10.36
CA GLY A 638 -43.35 -5.44 -9.80
C GLY A 638 -42.46 -4.71 -10.80
N SER A 639 -42.68 -4.92 -12.10
CA SER A 639 -41.87 -4.32 -13.17
C SER A 639 -42.56 -3.17 -13.90
N VAL A 640 -41.76 -2.27 -14.47
CA VAL A 640 -42.16 -1.19 -15.37
C VAL A 640 -41.27 -1.24 -16.62
N SER A 641 -41.79 -0.77 -17.76
CA SER A 641 -41.01 -0.62 -18.99
C SER A 641 -41.34 0.72 -19.63
N GLY A 642 -40.33 1.37 -20.18
CA GLY A 642 -40.50 2.67 -20.82
C GLY A 642 -39.44 2.93 -21.88
N LYS A 643 -39.55 4.09 -22.51
CA LYS A 643 -38.58 4.54 -23.50
C LYS A 643 -38.40 6.04 -23.42
N PHE A 644 -37.17 6.51 -23.57
CA PHE A 644 -36.85 7.93 -23.69
C PHE A 644 -36.19 8.21 -25.02
N ARG A 645 -36.52 9.34 -25.64
CA ARG A 645 -35.80 9.83 -26.81
C ARG A 645 -34.67 10.75 -26.37
N ILE A 646 -33.44 10.39 -26.68
CA ILE A 646 -32.28 11.25 -26.45
C ILE A 646 -32.42 12.47 -27.35
N PRO A 647 -32.28 13.70 -26.83
CA PRO A 647 -32.26 14.91 -27.65
C PRO A 647 -31.18 14.84 -28.74
N SER A 648 -31.46 15.39 -29.91
CA SER A 648 -30.48 15.42 -31.01
C SER A 648 -29.33 16.42 -30.76
N GLY A 649 -29.48 17.34 -29.81
CA GLY A 649 -28.47 18.32 -29.40
C GLY A 649 -28.22 18.29 -27.90
N GLY A 650 -27.01 18.68 -27.48
CA GLY A 650 -26.55 18.63 -26.09
C GLY A 650 -25.14 18.04 -25.99
N LEU A 651 -24.55 18.09 -24.79
CA LEU A 651 -23.22 17.54 -24.55
C LEU A 651 -23.30 15.99 -24.57
N PRO A 652 -22.47 15.29 -25.38
CA PRO A 652 -22.32 13.84 -25.26
C PRO A 652 -21.69 13.47 -23.90
N GLY A 653 -21.66 12.18 -23.58
CA GLY A 653 -21.06 11.64 -22.35
C GLY A 653 -21.96 10.68 -21.57
N ASN A 654 -21.81 10.68 -20.25
CA ASN A 654 -22.47 9.70 -19.36
C ASN A 654 -23.86 10.18 -18.93
N PHE A 655 -24.90 9.61 -19.53
CA PHE A 655 -26.29 9.86 -19.19
C PHE A 655 -26.77 8.89 -18.11
N GLN A 656 -27.88 9.23 -17.47
CA GLN A 656 -28.44 8.44 -16.37
C GLN A 656 -29.96 8.34 -16.47
N LEU A 657 -30.50 7.14 -16.21
CA LEU A 657 -31.88 6.97 -15.78
C LEU A 657 -31.88 6.89 -14.26
N SER A 658 -32.67 7.74 -13.60
CA SER A 658 -32.70 7.85 -12.14
C SER A 658 -34.12 7.85 -11.58
N SER A 659 -34.27 7.30 -10.38
CA SER A 659 -35.46 7.33 -9.53
C SER A 659 -34.99 7.58 -8.09
N ASP A 660 -35.91 7.94 -7.20
CA ASP A 660 -35.70 7.97 -5.75
C ASP A 660 -35.21 6.63 -5.15
N LYS A 661 -35.32 5.51 -5.88
CA LYS A 661 -35.03 4.16 -5.40
C LYS A 661 -33.96 3.41 -6.21
N GLY A 662 -33.36 4.03 -7.21
CA GLY A 662 -32.33 3.40 -8.03
C GLY A 662 -31.93 4.19 -9.28
N SER A 663 -30.83 3.81 -9.89
CA SER A 663 -30.30 4.46 -11.10
C SER A 663 -29.48 3.52 -11.95
N ILE A 664 -29.41 3.78 -13.26
CA ILE A 664 -28.48 3.14 -14.20
C ILE A 664 -27.87 4.19 -15.11
N ASN A 665 -26.58 4.03 -15.42
CA ASN A 665 -25.86 4.92 -16.32
C ASN A 665 -25.70 4.28 -17.71
N PHE A 666 -25.62 5.12 -18.74
CA PHE A 666 -25.33 4.71 -20.11
C PHE A 666 -24.63 5.85 -20.87
N ARG A 667 -23.92 5.53 -21.96
CA ARG A 667 -23.15 6.50 -22.76
C ARG A 667 -23.96 7.01 -23.95
N VAL A 668 -23.81 8.30 -24.25
CA VAL A 668 -24.30 8.93 -25.48
C VAL A 668 -23.12 9.56 -26.20
N GLU A 669 -22.77 9.05 -27.38
CA GLU A 669 -21.60 9.48 -28.15
C GLU A 669 -21.90 9.49 -29.65
N GLU A 670 -21.17 10.29 -30.43
CA GLU A 670 -21.14 10.16 -31.88
C GLU A 670 -20.09 9.12 -32.29
N TYR A 671 -20.55 7.92 -32.66
CA TYR A 671 -19.66 6.82 -33.03
C TYR A 671 -20.04 6.19 -34.37
N ARG A 672 -19.05 5.64 -35.09
CA ARG A 672 -19.27 4.72 -36.21
C ARG A 672 -19.18 3.28 -35.69
N ARG A 673 -20.01 2.37 -36.21
CA ARG A 673 -19.93 0.95 -35.84
C ARG A 673 -18.68 0.34 -36.49
N PRO A 674 -17.83 -0.37 -35.74
CA PRO A 674 -16.71 -1.12 -36.30
C PRO A 674 -17.17 -2.17 -37.32
N GLY A 675 -16.49 -2.25 -38.46
CA GLY A 675 -16.72 -3.25 -39.51
C GLY A 675 -16.01 -4.59 -39.23
N PHE A 676 -14.91 -4.56 -38.48
CA PHE A 676 -14.09 -5.73 -38.17
C PHE A 676 -13.50 -5.69 -36.75
N LYS A 677 -12.99 -6.82 -36.29
CA LYS A 677 -12.31 -7.01 -35.01
C LYS A 677 -10.94 -7.64 -35.20
N ILE A 678 -10.06 -7.37 -34.24
CA ILE A 678 -8.71 -7.93 -34.13
C ILE A 678 -8.67 -8.75 -32.85
N ASP A 679 -8.46 -10.06 -33.00
CA ASP A 679 -8.34 -11.00 -31.90
C ASP A 679 -6.87 -11.40 -31.74
N VAL A 680 -6.35 -11.36 -30.51
CA VAL A 680 -5.02 -11.88 -30.14
C VAL A 680 -5.22 -13.21 -29.44
N ASP A 681 -4.56 -14.27 -29.93
CA ASP A 681 -4.66 -15.61 -29.36
C ASP A 681 -4.04 -15.65 -27.95
N ASP A 682 -4.53 -16.58 -27.12
CA ASP A 682 -3.92 -16.84 -25.82
C ASP A 682 -2.54 -17.48 -25.97
N LEU A 683 -1.62 -17.08 -25.10
CA LEU A 683 -0.22 -17.49 -25.14
C LEU A 683 -0.05 -18.91 -24.57
N LYS A 684 -0.15 -19.95 -25.42
CA LYS A 684 -0.18 -21.38 -24.99
C LYS A 684 1.18 -22.08 -24.88
N GLY A 685 2.29 -21.35 -25.00
CA GLY A 685 3.66 -21.88 -24.92
C GLY A 685 4.34 -21.67 -23.57
N GLU A 686 5.56 -22.20 -23.42
CA GLU A 686 6.40 -22.03 -22.23
C GLU A 686 7.38 -20.87 -22.44
N TYR A 687 7.07 -19.70 -21.89
CA TYR A 687 7.88 -18.50 -22.09
C TYR A 687 8.50 -18.03 -20.78
N ARG A 688 9.75 -17.57 -20.84
CA ARG A 688 10.45 -16.95 -19.71
C ARG A 688 11.14 -15.67 -20.15
N LEU A 689 11.55 -14.85 -19.19
CA LEU A 689 12.31 -13.64 -19.48
C LEU A 689 13.58 -13.97 -20.29
N ASN A 690 13.92 -13.08 -21.23
CA ASN A 690 14.97 -13.22 -22.24
C ASN A 690 14.76 -14.32 -23.29
N SER A 691 13.60 -14.99 -23.36
CA SER A 691 13.25 -15.87 -24.49
C SER A 691 12.49 -15.11 -25.58
N GLN A 692 12.49 -15.66 -26.80
CA GLN A 692 11.58 -15.23 -27.86
C GLN A 692 10.14 -15.63 -27.51
N VAL A 693 9.19 -14.76 -27.82
CA VAL A 693 7.75 -14.93 -27.62
C VAL A 693 7.08 -14.73 -28.97
N ASP A 694 6.24 -15.69 -29.35
CA ASP A 694 5.46 -15.65 -30.59
C ASP A 694 4.00 -15.33 -30.24
N VAL A 695 3.44 -14.32 -30.89
CA VAL A 695 2.07 -13.85 -30.69
C VAL A 695 1.32 -13.97 -32.01
N THR A 696 0.24 -14.74 -32.00
CA THR A 696 -0.65 -14.93 -33.16
C THR A 696 -2.01 -14.31 -32.92
N GLY A 697 -2.75 -14.09 -33.99
CA GLY A 697 -4.12 -13.61 -33.92
C GLY A 697 -4.79 -13.57 -35.29
N ASN A 698 -6.00 -13.04 -35.33
CA ASN A 698 -6.82 -12.98 -36.55
C ASN A 698 -7.57 -11.65 -36.68
N VAL A 699 -7.73 -11.17 -37.91
CA VAL A 699 -8.57 -10.02 -38.27
C VAL A 699 -9.79 -10.51 -39.03
N THR A 700 -10.98 -10.33 -38.45
CA THR A 700 -12.25 -10.83 -39.00
C THR A 700 -13.33 -9.77 -38.96
N SER A 701 -14.21 -9.74 -39.97
CA SER A 701 -15.41 -8.90 -39.95
C SER A 701 -16.38 -9.36 -38.85
N PHE A 702 -17.28 -8.48 -38.39
CA PHE A 702 -18.35 -8.89 -37.47
C PHE A 702 -19.35 -9.89 -38.08
N SER A 703 -19.32 -10.09 -39.40
CA SER A 703 -20.06 -11.16 -40.09
C SER A 703 -19.29 -12.49 -40.18
N GLY A 704 -18.06 -12.56 -39.66
CA GLY A 704 -17.23 -13.77 -39.61
C GLY A 704 -16.36 -14.00 -40.85
N VAL A 705 -16.19 -13.02 -41.73
CA VAL A 705 -15.33 -13.11 -42.92
C VAL A 705 -13.90 -12.72 -42.54
N PRO A 706 -12.87 -13.55 -42.81
CA PRO A 706 -11.48 -13.17 -42.61
C PRO A 706 -11.02 -12.07 -43.55
N LEU A 707 -10.24 -11.12 -43.04
CA LEU A 707 -9.69 -10.01 -43.81
C LEU A 707 -8.28 -10.35 -44.28
N LYS A 708 -8.16 -10.68 -45.56
CA LYS A 708 -6.89 -11.03 -46.23
C LYS A 708 -6.11 -9.79 -46.69
N ASP A 709 -4.78 -9.88 -46.69
CA ASP A 709 -3.85 -8.88 -47.25
C ASP A 709 -3.99 -7.49 -46.60
N VAL A 710 -4.44 -7.43 -45.35
CA VAL A 710 -4.60 -6.17 -44.60
C VAL A 710 -3.34 -5.90 -43.79
N THR A 711 -2.82 -4.68 -43.90
CA THR A 711 -1.61 -4.25 -43.18
C THR A 711 -1.97 -3.75 -41.78
N GLY A 712 -1.24 -4.27 -40.79
CA GLY A 712 -1.30 -3.80 -39.41
C GLY A 712 0.06 -3.31 -38.90
N LYS A 713 0.03 -2.51 -37.84
CA LYS A 713 1.18 -2.08 -37.04
C LYS A 713 1.03 -2.64 -35.64
N TYR A 714 2.15 -2.88 -34.97
CA TYR A 714 2.15 -3.29 -33.58
C TYR A 714 3.22 -2.56 -32.77
N ARG A 715 2.96 -2.40 -31.47
CA ARG A 715 3.88 -1.89 -30.47
C ARG A 715 3.80 -2.78 -29.24
N ILE A 716 4.96 -3.13 -28.69
CA ILE A 716 5.07 -3.93 -27.49
C ILE A 716 5.76 -3.09 -26.42
N SER A 717 5.09 -2.90 -25.30
CA SER A 717 5.63 -2.19 -24.15
C SER A 717 5.67 -3.10 -22.92
N ARG A 718 6.52 -2.78 -21.94
CA ARG A 718 6.66 -3.52 -20.69
C ARG A 718 6.34 -2.63 -19.50
N ASN A 719 5.47 -3.11 -18.63
CA ASN A 719 5.12 -2.51 -17.34
C ASN A 719 5.58 -3.41 -16.19
N GLN A 720 6.09 -2.81 -15.11
CA GLN A 720 6.36 -3.53 -13.86
C GLN A 720 5.09 -3.50 -13.01
N VAL A 721 4.48 -4.66 -12.78
CA VAL A 721 3.23 -4.76 -12.01
C VAL A 721 3.51 -5.44 -10.68
N TRP A 722 3.15 -4.78 -9.58
CA TRP A 722 3.10 -5.41 -8.25
C TRP A 722 1.65 -5.45 -7.78
N ALA A 723 1.10 -6.67 -7.72
CA ALA A 723 -0.32 -6.93 -7.49
C ALA A 723 -1.24 -6.21 -8.51
N TRP A 724 -2.08 -5.27 -8.07
CA TRP A 724 -2.96 -4.48 -8.94
C TRP A 724 -2.38 -3.12 -9.35
N ARG A 725 -1.15 -2.79 -8.91
CA ARG A 725 -0.53 -1.49 -9.15
C ARG A 725 0.59 -1.64 -10.19
N SER A 726 0.50 -0.88 -11.27
CA SER A 726 1.61 -0.68 -12.20
C SER A 726 2.58 0.35 -11.61
N PHE A 727 3.87 0.10 -11.70
CA PHE A 727 4.94 0.98 -11.26
C PHE A 727 5.81 1.38 -12.46
N GLY A 728 6.12 2.67 -12.55
CA GLY A 728 6.91 3.23 -13.65
C GLY A 728 6.11 3.43 -14.93
N GLU A 729 6.77 4.00 -15.94
CA GLU A 729 6.21 4.14 -17.28
C GLU A 729 6.48 2.91 -18.13
N ALA A 730 5.60 2.66 -19.09
CA ALA A 730 5.72 1.56 -20.03
C ALA A 730 6.97 1.74 -20.91
N GLU A 731 7.91 0.82 -20.82
CA GLU A 731 9.10 0.83 -21.68
C GLU A 731 8.79 0.13 -23.00
N GLN A 732 8.96 0.81 -24.13
CA GLN A 732 8.81 0.20 -25.44
C GLN A 732 9.92 -0.84 -25.69
N ILE A 733 9.52 -2.07 -26.00
CA ILE A 733 10.40 -3.24 -26.22
C ILE A 733 10.58 -3.52 -27.71
N SER A 734 9.51 -3.41 -28.50
CA SER A 734 9.53 -3.68 -29.94
C SER A 734 8.40 -2.92 -30.65
N GLU A 735 8.56 -2.68 -31.95
CA GLU A 735 7.53 -2.19 -32.86
C GLU A 735 7.74 -2.76 -34.26
N GLY A 736 6.68 -2.80 -35.07
CA GLY A 736 6.78 -3.25 -36.46
C GLY A 736 5.44 -3.25 -37.19
N SER A 737 5.43 -3.87 -38.37
CA SER A 737 4.23 -4.10 -39.17
C SER A 737 4.07 -5.55 -39.57
N PHE A 738 2.85 -5.93 -39.92
CA PHE A 738 2.51 -7.26 -40.43
C PHE A 738 1.43 -7.16 -41.51
N THR A 739 1.24 -8.24 -42.25
CA THR A 739 0.14 -8.39 -43.21
C THR A 739 -0.59 -9.70 -42.91
N THR A 740 -1.92 -9.70 -43.00
CA THR A 740 -2.72 -10.91 -42.77
C THR A 740 -2.67 -11.89 -43.94
N ASP A 741 -2.72 -13.18 -43.65
CA ASP A 741 -2.79 -14.26 -44.65
C ASP A 741 -4.20 -14.47 -45.22
N GLN A 742 -4.41 -15.54 -46.01
CA GLN A 742 -5.71 -15.87 -46.61
C GLN A 742 -6.82 -16.14 -45.58
N ASP A 743 -6.46 -16.58 -44.38
CA ASP A 743 -7.37 -16.88 -43.28
C ASP A 743 -7.51 -15.70 -42.30
N GLY A 744 -6.97 -14.52 -42.66
CA GLY A 744 -6.95 -13.32 -41.83
C GLY A 744 -5.94 -13.36 -40.68
N LYS A 745 -5.07 -14.38 -40.62
CA LYS A 745 -4.14 -14.57 -39.50
C LYS A 745 -2.90 -13.71 -39.64
N TYR A 746 -2.32 -13.35 -38.49
CA TYR A 746 -1.04 -12.67 -38.39
C TYR A 746 -0.14 -13.31 -37.34
N HIS A 747 1.16 -13.04 -37.45
CA HIS A 747 2.20 -13.55 -36.56
C HIS A 747 3.19 -12.44 -36.21
N LEU A 748 3.46 -12.25 -34.92
CA LEU A 748 4.41 -11.29 -34.37
C LEU A 748 5.42 -12.03 -33.48
N ASN A 749 6.66 -11.55 -33.40
CA ASN A 749 7.64 -12.06 -32.44
C ASN A 749 8.36 -10.94 -31.72
N PHE A 750 8.75 -11.19 -30.47
CA PHE A 750 9.59 -10.28 -29.70
C PHE A 750 10.39 -11.04 -28.63
N VAL A 751 11.44 -10.41 -28.09
CA VAL A 751 12.20 -10.96 -26.96
C VAL A 751 11.66 -10.34 -25.66
N ALA A 752 11.25 -11.16 -24.70
CA ALA A 752 10.70 -10.71 -23.41
C ALA A 752 11.80 -10.17 -22.47
N LYS A 753 12.32 -8.98 -22.77
CA LYS A 753 13.43 -8.36 -22.02
C LYS A 753 12.95 -7.88 -20.62
N PRO A 754 13.54 -8.36 -19.51
CA PRO A 754 13.21 -7.89 -18.17
C PRO A 754 13.73 -6.47 -17.91
N ASP A 755 13.26 -5.85 -16.83
CA ASP A 755 13.96 -4.70 -16.26
C ASP A 755 15.22 -5.19 -15.53
N GLU A 756 16.40 -4.79 -16.01
CA GLU A 756 17.70 -5.19 -15.45
C GLU A 756 17.84 -4.79 -13.98
N ARG A 757 17.13 -3.75 -13.50
CA ARG A 757 17.19 -3.35 -12.07
C ARG A 757 16.57 -4.37 -11.12
N SER A 758 15.63 -5.16 -11.62
CA SER A 758 14.79 -6.01 -10.78
C SER A 758 14.87 -7.47 -11.16
N ILE A 759 15.63 -7.88 -12.18
CA ILE A 759 15.68 -9.29 -12.60
C ILE A 759 16.07 -10.26 -11.47
N GLU A 760 16.99 -9.86 -10.58
CA GLU A 760 17.42 -10.71 -9.45
C GLU A 760 16.42 -10.72 -8.29
N THR A 761 15.63 -9.65 -8.14
CA THR A 761 14.65 -9.46 -7.06
C THR A 761 13.21 -9.68 -7.50
N ALA A 762 12.97 -9.87 -8.80
CA ALA A 762 11.65 -9.99 -9.41
C ALA A 762 10.98 -11.29 -8.96
N THR A 763 10.08 -11.13 -7.99
CA THR A 763 9.23 -12.22 -7.49
C THR A 763 7.96 -12.39 -8.32
N TYR A 764 7.65 -11.45 -9.22
CA TYR A 764 6.43 -11.40 -10.02
C TYR A 764 6.75 -11.35 -11.53
N PRO A 765 5.86 -11.87 -12.39
CA PRO A 765 6.03 -11.74 -13.84
C PRO A 765 5.93 -10.28 -14.29
N PHE A 766 6.66 -9.92 -15.35
CA PHE A 766 6.50 -8.63 -16.03
C PHE A 766 5.29 -8.68 -16.96
N ARG A 767 4.58 -7.54 -17.07
CA ARG A 767 3.46 -7.39 -18.00
C ARG A 767 3.95 -6.78 -19.30
N PHE A 768 3.75 -7.47 -20.41
CA PHE A 768 4.00 -6.99 -21.76
C PHE A 768 2.66 -6.63 -22.41
N GLU A 769 2.48 -5.39 -22.83
CA GLU A 769 1.29 -4.92 -23.54
C GLU A 769 1.55 -4.97 -25.05
N VAL A 770 0.80 -5.81 -25.74
CA VAL A 770 0.83 -5.96 -27.20
C VAL A 770 -0.31 -5.12 -27.76
N GLU A 771 0.03 -3.96 -28.29
CA GLU A 771 -0.90 -3.06 -28.98
C GLU A 771 -0.82 -3.31 -30.48
N ILE A 772 -1.99 -3.46 -31.11
CA ILE A 772 -2.12 -3.74 -32.55
C ILE A 772 -3.11 -2.75 -33.15
N GLU A 773 -2.74 -2.16 -34.27
CA GLU A 773 -3.53 -1.24 -35.08
C GLU A 773 -3.62 -1.80 -36.50
N VAL A 774 -4.83 -1.96 -37.04
CA VAL A 774 -5.05 -2.48 -38.39
C VAL A 774 -5.94 -1.51 -39.16
N THR A 775 -5.56 -1.20 -40.40
CA THR A 775 -6.36 -0.34 -41.30
C THR A 775 -6.79 -1.12 -42.52
N ASP A 776 -8.09 -1.21 -42.76
CA ASP A 776 -8.64 -1.94 -43.91
C ASP A 776 -8.56 -1.14 -45.23
N ILE A 777 -8.97 -1.78 -46.33
CA ILE A 777 -9.00 -1.16 -47.66
C ILE A 777 -9.98 0.02 -47.80
N THR A 778 -10.94 0.15 -46.87
CA THR A 778 -11.91 1.25 -46.84
C THR A 778 -11.40 2.47 -46.08
N GLY A 779 -10.22 2.36 -45.45
CA GLY A 779 -9.63 3.37 -44.58
C GLY A 779 -10.17 3.33 -43.14
N GLU A 780 -10.87 2.26 -42.75
CA GLU A 780 -11.29 2.04 -41.37
C GLU A 780 -10.13 1.47 -40.55
N THR A 781 -9.78 2.14 -39.45
CA THR A 781 -8.73 1.71 -38.52
C THR A 781 -9.34 1.18 -37.21
N GLN A 782 -8.89 0.01 -36.78
CA GLN A 782 -9.27 -0.60 -35.50
C GLN A 782 -8.03 -0.92 -34.67
N ASN A 783 -8.14 -0.76 -33.35
CA ASN A 783 -7.06 -1.03 -32.41
C ASN A 783 -7.46 -2.09 -31.37
N THR A 784 -6.49 -2.84 -30.88
CA THR A 784 -6.66 -3.78 -29.77
C THR A 784 -5.39 -3.84 -28.93
N THR A 785 -5.55 -4.14 -27.64
CA THR A 785 -4.43 -4.32 -26.72
C THR A 785 -4.63 -5.62 -25.95
N LYS A 786 -3.60 -6.47 -25.89
CA LYS A 786 -3.57 -7.67 -25.06
C LYS A 786 -2.37 -7.59 -24.12
N SER A 787 -2.60 -7.85 -22.84
CA SER A 787 -1.51 -7.98 -21.86
C SER A 787 -1.07 -9.44 -21.76
N LEU A 788 0.23 -9.68 -21.75
CA LEU A 788 0.88 -10.97 -21.58
C LEU A 788 1.78 -10.92 -20.34
N ASN A 789 1.65 -11.86 -19.41
CA ASN A 789 2.50 -11.92 -18.23
C ASN A 789 3.63 -12.95 -18.44
N ILE A 790 4.88 -12.54 -18.24
CA ILE A 790 6.06 -13.39 -18.45
C ILE A 790 7.02 -13.24 -17.27
N GLY A 791 7.27 -14.36 -16.57
CA GLY A 791 8.13 -14.45 -15.40
C GLY A 791 9.50 -15.07 -15.67
N LYS A 792 10.28 -15.20 -14.59
CA LYS A 792 11.59 -15.87 -14.61
C LYS A 792 11.45 -17.38 -14.84
N GLU A 793 10.43 -17.98 -14.23
CA GLU A 793 10.05 -19.38 -14.40
C GLU A 793 9.04 -19.49 -15.55
N ALA A 794 9.24 -20.45 -16.45
CA ALA A 794 8.36 -20.63 -17.60
C ALA A 794 7.00 -21.25 -17.21
N LEU A 795 7.02 -22.08 -16.17
CA LEU A 795 5.89 -22.86 -15.69
C LEU A 795 5.78 -22.78 -14.17
N THR A 796 4.56 -22.84 -13.67
CA THR A 796 4.24 -23.02 -12.25
C THR A 796 3.28 -24.18 -12.10
N ALA A 797 3.50 -25.03 -11.09
CA ALA A 797 2.60 -26.11 -10.75
C ALA A 797 1.72 -25.74 -9.54
N SER A 798 0.52 -26.30 -9.49
CA SER A 798 -0.37 -26.26 -8.33
C SER A 798 -1.06 -27.60 -8.16
N ILE A 799 -1.36 -27.95 -6.91
CA ILE A 799 -2.12 -29.15 -6.55
C ILE A 799 -3.40 -28.69 -5.86
N GLY A 800 -4.54 -29.20 -6.31
CA GLY A 800 -5.84 -28.99 -5.68
C GLY A 800 -6.41 -30.31 -5.19
N GLY A 801 -6.74 -30.40 -3.91
CA GLY A 801 -7.34 -31.59 -3.32
C GLY A 801 -7.73 -31.35 -1.87
N PRO A 802 -8.24 -32.37 -1.17
CA PRO A 802 -8.60 -32.25 0.23
C PRO A 802 -7.38 -31.92 1.09
N ALA A 803 -7.55 -31.04 2.07
CA ALA A 803 -6.54 -30.78 3.12
C ALA A 803 -6.66 -31.77 4.29
N VAL A 804 -7.77 -32.50 4.37
CA VAL A 804 -8.14 -33.43 5.43
C VAL A 804 -8.78 -34.68 4.82
N PHE A 805 -8.45 -35.85 5.34
CA PHE A 805 -9.03 -37.13 4.96
C PHE A 805 -9.44 -37.89 6.22
N ASP A 806 -10.74 -38.17 6.36
CA ASP A 806 -11.34 -38.79 7.54
C ASP A 806 -11.88 -40.19 7.22
N PHE A 807 -11.24 -41.23 7.75
CA PHE A 807 -11.64 -42.63 7.53
C PHE A 807 -13.10 -42.93 7.90
N ALA A 808 -13.67 -42.22 8.87
CA ALA A 808 -15.01 -42.51 9.37
C ALA A 808 -16.13 -41.94 8.48
N ASN A 809 -15.84 -40.91 7.70
CA ASN A 809 -16.80 -40.19 6.88
C ASN A 809 -16.68 -40.53 5.37
N THR A 810 -15.61 -41.19 4.95
CA THR A 810 -15.38 -41.54 3.54
C THR A 810 -15.99 -42.89 3.17
N ILE A 811 -17.10 -42.86 2.42
CA ILE A 811 -17.72 -44.05 1.82
C ILE A 811 -17.20 -44.29 0.38
N LYS A 812 -16.45 -43.35 -0.23
CA LYS A 812 -16.06 -43.41 -1.65
C LYS A 812 -14.57 -43.15 -1.92
N LYS A 813 -13.97 -43.94 -2.81
CA LYS A 813 -12.58 -43.79 -3.32
C LYS A 813 -12.31 -42.45 -4.03
N GLU A 814 -13.35 -41.70 -4.37
CA GLU A 814 -13.27 -40.41 -5.07
C GLU A 814 -12.70 -39.27 -4.19
N GLU A 815 -12.72 -39.43 -2.86
CA GLU A 815 -12.36 -38.38 -1.91
C GLU A 815 -10.84 -38.22 -1.69
N PHE A 816 -10.00 -39.15 -2.14
CA PHE A 816 -8.53 -39.05 -2.04
C PHE A 816 -7.88 -38.81 -3.41
N ASN A 817 -8.52 -37.94 -4.19
CA ASN A 817 -8.11 -37.54 -5.52
C ASN A 817 -7.56 -36.11 -5.51
N PHE A 818 -6.42 -35.92 -6.17
CA PHE A 818 -5.73 -34.63 -6.25
C PHE A 818 -5.66 -34.19 -7.70
N SER A 819 -6.27 -33.05 -7.99
CA SER A 819 -6.03 -32.37 -9.25
C SER A 819 -4.65 -31.71 -9.23
N PHE A 820 -3.99 -31.62 -10.38
CA PHE A 820 -2.80 -30.82 -10.55
C PHE A 820 -2.93 -29.96 -11.81
N LYS A 821 -2.42 -28.74 -11.75
CA LYS A 821 -2.38 -27.83 -12.89
C LYS A 821 -0.97 -27.31 -13.06
N ILE A 822 -0.50 -27.37 -14.28
CA ILE A 822 0.75 -26.76 -14.70
C ILE A 822 0.36 -25.63 -15.63
N ILE A 823 0.68 -24.41 -15.25
CA ILE A 823 0.33 -23.21 -16.00
C ILE A 823 1.60 -22.46 -16.38
N ASN A 824 1.57 -21.75 -17.49
CA ASN A 824 2.61 -20.77 -17.77
C ASN A 824 2.36 -19.45 -17.02
N SER A 825 3.27 -18.49 -17.19
CA SER A 825 3.19 -17.17 -16.54
C SER A 825 1.92 -16.35 -16.91
N ASP A 826 1.21 -16.71 -17.99
CA ASP A 826 -0.03 -16.05 -18.43
C ASP A 826 -1.30 -16.84 -18.02
N ASN A 827 -1.15 -17.75 -17.06
CA ASN A 827 -2.22 -18.62 -16.52
C ASN A 827 -2.85 -19.60 -17.52
N GLN A 828 -2.17 -19.89 -18.63
CA GLN A 828 -2.62 -20.90 -19.59
C GLN A 828 -2.13 -22.29 -19.14
N GLU A 829 -3.03 -23.29 -19.13
CA GLU A 829 -2.69 -24.66 -18.78
C GLU A 829 -1.78 -25.29 -19.85
N ILE A 830 -0.62 -25.79 -19.43
CA ILE A 830 0.38 -26.44 -20.26
C ILE A 830 0.43 -27.93 -19.94
N ARG A 831 0.36 -28.76 -20.98
CA ARG A 831 0.50 -30.22 -20.84
C ARG A 831 1.97 -30.58 -20.63
N SER A 832 2.30 -31.17 -19.49
CA SER A 832 3.64 -31.67 -19.21
C SER A 832 3.59 -33.07 -18.59
N SER A 833 4.67 -33.82 -18.76
CA SER A 833 4.89 -35.11 -18.10
C SER A 833 5.58 -34.92 -16.75
N GLY A 834 5.19 -35.67 -15.73
CA GLY A 834 5.75 -35.53 -14.39
C GLY A 834 5.46 -36.72 -13.49
N LYS A 835 5.79 -36.57 -12.21
CA LYS A 835 5.50 -37.56 -11.16
C LYS A 835 4.72 -36.89 -10.03
N VAL A 836 3.68 -37.56 -9.55
CA VAL A 836 2.93 -37.16 -8.36
C VAL A 836 3.14 -38.20 -7.26
N GLU A 837 3.65 -37.78 -6.11
CA GLU A 837 4.03 -38.64 -4.99
C GLU A 837 3.17 -38.33 -3.76
N LEU A 838 2.71 -39.36 -3.07
CA LEU A 838 2.12 -39.26 -1.74
C LEU A 838 3.15 -39.69 -0.71
N ILE A 839 3.54 -38.76 0.16
CA ILE A 839 4.66 -38.92 1.09
C ILE A 839 4.14 -38.81 2.52
N ARG A 840 4.46 -39.76 3.38
CA ARG A 840 4.20 -39.67 4.82
C ARG A 840 5.27 -38.82 5.51
N MET A 841 4.86 -37.96 6.44
CA MET A 841 5.73 -37.02 7.14
C MET A 841 5.98 -37.47 8.59
N LYS A 842 7.21 -37.31 9.09
CA LYS A 842 7.56 -37.57 10.49
C LYS A 842 6.97 -36.49 11.40
N CYS A 843 6.00 -36.88 12.21
CA CYS A 843 5.28 -35.96 13.08
C CYS A 843 5.98 -35.80 14.45
N PRO A 844 6.17 -34.57 14.97
CA PRO A 844 6.70 -34.37 16.32
C PRO A 844 5.74 -34.90 17.40
N GLN A 845 6.27 -35.27 18.56
CA GLN A 845 5.51 -35.93 19.63
C GLN A 845 4.72 -34.97 20.55
N MET A 846 5.10 -33.68 20.60
CA MET A 846 4.45 -32.68 21.45
C MET A 846 4.32 -31.34 20.72
N PRO A 847 3.22 -30.60 20.94
CA PRO A 847 3.11 -29.23 20.49
C PRO A 847 4.14 -28.34 21.16
N LEU A 848 4.69 -27.42 20.36
CA LEU A 848 5.47 -26.30 20.87
C LEU A 848 4.55 -25.09 21.03
N ARG A 849 4.65 -24.44 22.18
CA ARG A 849 4.01 -23.15 22.43
C ARG A 849 4.68 -22.08 21.55
N LYS A 850 3.87 -21.44 20.71
CA LYS A 850 4.30 -20.39 19.78
C LYS A 850 4.69 -19.11 20.53
N ARG A 851 5.76 -18.44 20.07
CA ARG A 851 6.19 -17.14 20.59
C ARG A 851 5.36 -15.98 19.99
N GLN A 852 5.32 -14.84 20.67
CA GLN A 852 4.57 -13.64 20.25
C GLN A 852 5.39 -12.62 19.42
N TRP A 853 6.63 -12.97 19.05
CA TRP A 853 7.56 -12.11 18.31
C TRP A 853 8.31 -12.89 17.22
N ALA A 854 9.04 -12.20 16.35
CA ALA A 854 9.84 -12.81 15.30
C ALA A 854 11.02 -13.63 15.85
N ASN A 855 11.47 -14.66 15.13
CA ASN A 855 12.66 -15.43 15.49
C ASN A 855 13.90 -14.50 15.59
N PRO A 856 14.67 -14.52 16.69
CA PRO A 856 15.86 -13.69 16.80
C PRO A 856 16.92 -14.04 15.77
N ASP A 857 17.60 -13.02 15.26
CA ASP A 857 18.75 -13.16 14.35
C ASP A 857 20.07 -13.41 15.10
N ARG A 858 20.11 -13.18 16.42
CA ARG A 858 21.25 -13.47 17.31
C ARG A 858 20.82 -14.29 18.53
N PRO A 859 20.37 -15.54 18.37
CA PRO A 859 20.02 -16.38 19.51
C PRO A 859 21.25 -16.62 20.40
N ILE A 860 21.12 -16.36 21.71
CA ILE A 860 22.19 -16.58 22.70
C ILE A 860 22.11 -17.95 23.39
N TYR A 861 21.06 -18.72 23.14
CA TYR A 861 20.88 -20.08 23.65
C TYR A 861 20.97 -21.09 22.50
N SER A 862 21.61 -22.24 22.75
CA SER A 862 21.47 -23.40 21.86
C SER A 862 20.08 -24.02 22.01
N LYS A 863 19.61 -24.76 21.00
CA LYS A 863 18.34 -25.50 21.06
C LYS A 863 18.26 -26.38 22.32
N THR A 864 19.31 -27.15 22.61
CA THR A 864 19.38 -28.00 23.80
C THR A 864 19.21 -27.21 25.09
N LYS A 865 19.84 -26.03 25.19
CA LYS A 865 19.73 -25.19 26.38
C LYS A 865 18.35 -24.53 26.49
N TRP A 866 17.78 -24.11 25.37
CA TRP A 866 16.42 -23.59 25.29
C TRP A 866 15.41 -24.63 25.78
N ASP A 867 15.47 -25.85 25.26
CA ASP A 867 14.54 -26.93 25.64
C ASP A 867 14.64 -27.29 27.14
N GLN A 868 15.82 -27.13 27.75
CA GLN A 868 16.01 -27.31 29.19
C GLN A 868 15.42 -26.17 30.04
N LEU A 869 15.57 -24.92 29.60
CA LEU A 869 15.18 -23.73 30.37
C LEU A 869 13.72 -23.31 30.14
N LEU A 870 13.21 -23.56 28.93
CA LEU A 870 11.88 -23.17 28.48
C LEU A 870 11.20 -24.35 27.76
N PRO A 871 11.04 -25.52 28.43
CA PRO A 871 10.51 -26.73 27.81
C PRO A 871 9.14 -26.50 27.18
N GLY A 872 8.91 -27.13 26.03
CA GLY A 872 7.63 -27.04 25.30
C GLY A 872 7.39 -25.69 24.62
N ASN A 873 8.39 -24.81 24.51
CA ASN A 873 8.28 -23.56 23.77
C ASN A 873 9.09 -23.61 22.47
N GLN A 874 8.61 -22.92 21.45
CA GLN A 874 9.23 -22.90 20.14
C GLN A 874 10.65 -22.31 20.14
N TYR A 875 11.62 -23.02 19.55
CA TYR A 875 12.98 -22.53 19.26
C TYR A 875 13.19 -22.37 17.74
N GLY A 876 13.79 -21.27 17.30
CA GLY A 876 14.00 -21.00 15.87
C GLY A 876 12.69 -20.79 15.10
N ASP A 877 12.70 -20.87 13.77
CA ASP A 877 11.48 -20.70 12.98
C ASP A 877 10.47 -21.82 13.26
N GLU A 878 9.18 -21.51 13.12
CA GLU A 878 8.12 -22.51 13.27
C GLU A 878 8.25 -23.51 12.13
N VAL A 879 8.50 -24.78 12.46
CA VAL A 879 8.51 -25.83 11.44
C VAL A 879 7.06 -26.08 11.03
N GLN A 880 6.68 -25.52 9.88
CA GLN A 880 5.38 -25.76 9.28
C GLN A 880 5.24 -27.26 8.93
N PRO A 881 4.03 -27.86 9.02
CA PRO A 881 3.86 -29.29 8.76
C PRO A 881 4.32 -29.75 7.37
N LEU A 882 4.26 -28.88 6.36
CA LEU A 882 4.78 -29.17 5.00
C LEU A 882 6.30 -29.37 4.97
N ASN A 883 7.02 -28.81 5.95
CA ASN A 883 8.47 -28.85 6.08
C ASN A 883 8.95 -29.91 7.10
N TYR A 884 8.06 -30.76 7.61
CA TYR A 884 8.49 -31.91 8.41
C TYR A 884 9.40 -32.84 7.58
N GLU A 885 10.23 -33.62 8.27
CA GLU A 885 11.08 -34.59 7.60
C GLU A 885 10.21 -35.65 6.90
N GLU A 886 10.55 -35.98 5.65
CA GLU A 886 9.86 -37.03 4.90
C GLU A 886 10.20 -38.40 5.53
N GLU A 887 9.18 -39.16 5.90
CA GLU A 887 9.35 -40.49 6.48
C GLU A 887 9.50 -41.55 5.40
N LYS A 888 8.54 -41.59 4.47
CA LYS A 888 8.44 -42.61 3.43
C LYS A 888 7.52 -42.17 2.29
N ILE A 889 7.92 -42.43 1.04
CA ILE A 889 7.04 -42.35 -0.13
C ILE A 889 6.10 -43.57 -0.11
N ILE A 890 4.80 -43.30 -0.12
CA ILE A 890 3.75 -44.32 -0.02
C ILE A 890 3.36 -44.81 -1.40
N GLN A 891 3.12 -43.88 -2.33
CA GLN A 891 2.69 -44.13 -3.70
C GLN A 891 3.26 -43.07 -4.64
N THR A 892 3.51 -43.47 -5.89
CA THR A 892 3.94 -42.60 -6.99
C THR A 892 3.06 -42.88 -8.21
N ILE A 893 2.60 -41.82 -8.87
CA ILE A 893 1.81 -41.87 -10.10
C ILE A 893 2.56 -41.07 -11.15
N ASP A 894 2.91 -41.71 -12.27
CA ASP A 894 3.46 -41.01 -13.44
C ASP A 894 2.33 -40.36 -14.24
N VAL A 895 2.46 -39.08 -14.55
CA VAL A 895 1.48 -38.33 -15.34
C VAL A 895 2.04 -38.06 -16.73
N GLY A 896 1.32 -38.53 -17.76
CA GLY A 896 1.72 -38.42 -19.17
C GLY A 896 1.14 -37.18 -19.86
N LYS A 897 1.68 -36.83 -21.04
CA LYS A 897 1.23 -35.66 -21.83
C LYS A 897 -0.21 -35.75 -22.35
N GLN A 898 -0.83 -36.93 -22.31
CA GLN A 898 -2.20 -37.19 -22.79
C GLN A 898 -3.20 -37.49 -21.67
N ASP A 899 -2.76 -37.64 -20.42
CA ASP A 899 -3.58 -38.07 -19.29
C ASP A 899 -4.11 -36.93 -18.43
N THR A 900 -5.20 -37.21 -17.73
CA THR A 900 -6.01 -36.31 -16.92
C THR A 900 -5.22 -35.53 -15.88
N SER A 901 -5.65 -34.29 -15.60
CA SER A 901 -5.14 -33.38 -14.56
C SER A 901 -5.38 -33.86 -13.12
N TRP A 902 -5.34 -35.18 -12.85
CA TRP A 902 -5.77 -35.83 -11.62
C TRP A 902 -4.88 -37.02 -11.24
N ALA A 903 -4.61 -37.18 -9.95
CA ALA A 903 -3.88 -38.27 -9.33
C ALA A 903 -4.73 -38.88 -8.21
N ASN A 904 -5.14 -40.14 -8.37
CA ASN A 904 -5.94 -40.87 -7.40
C ASN A 904 -5.06 -41.87 -6.63
N PHE A 905 -4.90 -41.64 -5.33
CA PHE A 905 -4.10 -42.51 -4.47
C PHE A 905 -4.97 -43.53 -3.75
N ASN A 906 -4.47 -44.76 -3.62
CA ASN A 906 -5.13 -45.79 -2.83
C ASN A 906 -5.03 -45.47 -1.33
N THR A 907 -6.14 -45.51 -0.60
CA THR A 907 -6.21 -45.18 0.83
C THR A 907 -6.05 -46.41 1.74
N THR A 908 -6.02 -47.61 1.16
CA THR A 908 -5.92 -48.87 1.91
C THR A 908 -4.61 -48.95 2.69
N GLY A 909 -4.70 -49.10 4.01
CA GLY A 909 -3.52 -49.23 4.88
C GLY A 909 -2.80 -47.92 5.20
N LEU A 910 -3.38 -46.77 4.88
CA LEU A 910 -2.87 -45.49 5.38
C LEU A 910 -3.04 -45.42 6.91
N GLU A 911 -2.06 -44.84 7.58
CA GLU A 911 -2.13 -44.57 9.02
C GLU A 911 -2.53 -43.11 9.26
N GLN A 912 -2.98 -42.80 10.47
CA GLN A 912 -3.29 -41.42 10.85
C GLN A 912 -1.99 -40.61 10.97
N GLY A 913 -1.98 -39.39 10.43
CA GLY A 913 -0.82 -38.51 10.46
C GLY A 913 -0.80 -37.46 9.34
N TYR A 914 0.37 -36.86 9.14
CA TYR A 914 0.61 -35.89 8.07
C TYR A 914 1.12 -36.56 6.82
N TYR A 915 0.58 -36.14 5.69
CA TYR A 915 1.00 -36.53 4.37
C TYR A 915 1.25 -35.28 3.52
N LYS A 916 2.17 -35.40 2.57
CA LYS A 916 2.45 -34.39 1.54
C LYS A 916 2.23 -35.02 0.17
N VAL A 917 1.41 -34.39 -0.65
CA VAL A 917 1.31 -34.67 -2.08
C VAL A 917 2.28 -33.74 -2.79
N LYS A 918 3.17 -34.28 -3.62
CA LYS A 918 4.21 -33.53 -4.33
C LYS A 918 4.16 -33.86 -5.80
N ILE A 919 4.13 -32.82 -6.65
CA ILE A 919 4.30 -32.97 -8.10
C ILE A 919 5.68 -32.44 -8.49
N THR A 920 6.37 -33.19 -9.35
CA THR A 920 7.63 -32.77 -9.98
C THR A 920 7.56 -32.96 -11.48
N THR A 921 7.93 -31.93 -12.23
CA THR A 921 8.07 -31.93 -13.69
C THR A 921 9.24 -30.99 -14.08
N THR A 922 9.52 -30.88 -15.37
CA THR A 922 10.59 -30.03 -15.91
C THR A 922 10.00 -29.21 -17.06
N ASP A 923 10.35 -27.93 -17.13
CA ASP A 923 10.00 -27.08 -18.27
C ASP A 923 10.88 -27.38 -19.51
N GLN A 924 10.55 -26.80 -20.65
CA GLN A 924 11.29 -26.95 -21.91
C GLN A 924 12.73 -26.41 -21.85
N PHE A 925 13.06 -25.61 -20.83
CA PHE A 925 14.38 -25.05 -20.59
C PHE A 925 15.23 -25.87 -19.61
N GLY A 926 14.70 -26.98 -19.08
CA GLY A 926 15.38 -27.85 -18.12
C GLY A 926 15.23 -27.43 -16.66
N SER A 927 14.41 -26.41 -16.36
CA SER A 927 14.18 -25.94 -14.99
C SER A 927 13.20 -26.88 -14.27
N PRO A 928 13.47 -27.29 -13.02
CA PRO A 928 12.54 -28.12 -12.25
C PRO A 928 11.32 -27.30 -11.82
N VAL A 929 10.13 -27.84 -12.04
CA VAL A 929 8.85 -27.27 -11.61
C VAL A 929 8.26 -28.19 -10.55
N LYS A 930 7.92 -27.64 -9.38
CA LYS A 930 7.40 -28.40 -8.24
C LYS A 930 6.21 -27.72 -7.59
N ALA A 931 5.30 -28.52 -7.06
CA ALA A 931 4.28 -28.05 -6.11
C ALA A 931 4.04 -29.10 -5.03
N GLU A 932 3.61 -28.64 -3.86
CA GLU A 932 3.40 -29.47 -2.67
C GLU A 932 2.08 -29.10 -2.00
N HIS A 933 1.36 -30.11 -1.49
CA HIS A 933 0.07 -29.95 -0.82
C HIS A 933 0.01 -30.83 0.43
N LEU A 934 -0.37 -30.25 1.56
CA LEU A 934 -0.45 -30.96 2.84
C LEU A 934 -1.82 -31.62 3.01
N VAL A 935 -1.83 -32.85 3.52
CA VAL A 935 -3.04 -33.61 3.85
C VAL A 935 -2.92 -34.15 5.28
N ARG A 936 -3.94 -33.91 6.10
CA ARG A 936 -4.10 -34.57 7.40
C ARG A 936 -4.98 -35.81 7.24
N VAL A 937 -4.47 -36.99 7.59
CA VAL A 937 -5.21 -38.25 7.58
C VAL A 937 -5.56 -38.62 9.01
N PHE A 938 -6.84 -38.84 9.32
CA PHE A 938 -7.31 -39.21 10.67
C PHE A 938 -8.61 -40.05 10.61
N ASP A 939 -9.09 -40.49 11.76
CA ASP A 939 -10.34 -41.24 11.92
C ASP A 939 -11.22 -40.59 12.99
N SER A 940 -12.29 -39.88 12.59
CA SER A 940 -13.18 -39.17 13.51
C SER A 940 -14.05 -40.07 14.38
N SER A 941 -14.17 -41.36 14.05
CA SER A 941 -14.84 -42.34 14.92
C SER A 941 -14.01 -42.65 16.17
N LYS A 942 -12.69 -42.43 16.10
CA LYS A 942 -11.77 -42.59 17.23
C LYS A 942 -11.67 -41.27 18.00
N LYS A 943 -11.82 -41.32 19.33
CA LYS A 943 -11.65 -40.16 20.20
C LYS A 943 -10.20 -39.71 20.39
N VAL A 944 -9.23 -40.19 19.59
CA VAL A 944 -7.80 -39.93 19.82
C VAL A 944 -7.34 -38.74 18.98
N PHE A 945 -6.76 -37.73 19.62
CA PHE A 945 -6.09 -36.64 18.93
C PHE A 945 -4.59 -36.94 18.80
N LEU A 946 -4.10 -36.99 17.56
CA LEU A 946 -2.74 -37.47 17.21
C LEU A 946 -1.82 -36.38 16.66
N PHE A 947 -2.32 -35.14 16.53
CA PHE A 947 -1.57 -34.06 15.92
C PHE A 947 -0.81 -33.24 16.98
N PRO A 948 0.36 -32.67 16.63
CA PRO A 948 1.23 -31.92 17.52
C PRO A 948 0.83 -30.45 17.60
N GLU A 949 -0.42 -30.11 17.28
CA GLU A 949 -0.96 -28.80 17.54
C GLU A 949 -1.58 -28.75 18.94
N SER A 950 -1.48 -27.59 19.59
CA SER A 950 -2.13 -27.42 20.91
C SER A 950 -3.66 -27.52 20.78
N SER A 951 -4.19 -27.03 19.66
CA SER A 951 -5.62 -27.01 19.35
C SER A 951 -5.80 -27.14 17.85
N TRP A 952 -6.84 -27.85 17.43
CA TRP A 952 -7.19 -28.07 16.04
C TRP A 952 -8.71 -28.01 15.89
N LEU A 953 -9.15 -27.33 14.83
CA LEU A 953 -10.55 -27.20 14.45
C LEU A 953 -10.70 -27.60 12.99
N ASN A 954 -11.72 -28.38 12.69
CA ASN A 954 -12.06 -28.74 11.32
C ASN A 954 -13.58 -28.78 11.13
N ILE A 955 -14.07 -28.04 10.15
CA ILE A 955 -15.48 -28.05 9.76
C ILE A 955 -15.65 -28.92 8.51
N SER A 956 -16.61 -29.84 8.52
CA SER A 956 -16.77 -30.83 7.44
C SER A 956 -17.17 -30.19 6.10
N LYS A 957 -17.94 -29.09 6.13
CA LYS A 957 -18.33 -28.34 4.94
C LYS A 957 -18.63 -26.88 5.27
N LYS A 958 -18.34 -26.00 4.31
CA LYS A 958 -18.61 -24.55 4.38
C LYS A 958 -19.93 -24.14 3.71
N SER A 959 -20.62 -25.09 3.09
CA SER A 959 -21.95 -24.90 2.54
C SER A 959 -22.80 -26.14 2.78
N ALA A 960 -24.07 -25.98 3.13
CA ALA A 960 -24.96 -27.09 3.44
C ALA A 960 -26.42 -26.75 3.12
N LEU A 961 -27.18 -27.72 2.61
CA LEU A 961 -28.61 -27.54 2.34
C LEU A 961 -29.45 -27.78 3.61
N PRO A 962 -30.64 -27.17 3.72
CA PRO A 962 -31.58 -27.52 4.79
C PRO A 962 -31.91 -29.01 4.81
N GLY A 963 -31.91 -29.61 5.99
CA GLY A 963 -32.05 -31.06 6.22
C GLY A 963 -30.72 -31.80 6.29
N GLU A 964 -29.61 -31.17 5.89
CA GLU A 964 -28.27 -31.72 6.11
C GLU A 964 -27.73 -31.34 7.50
N SER A 965 -26.56 -31.87 7.86
CA SER A 965 -25.82 -31.44 9.05
C SER A 965 -24.38 -31.09 8.70
N VAL A 966 -23.82 -30.12 9.43
CA VAL A 966 -22.40 -29.76 9.40
C VAL A 966 -21.74 -30.33 10.64
N GLU A 967 -20.53 -30.87 10.50
CA GLU A 967 -19.77 -31.41 11.63
C GLU A 967 -18.61 -30.46 11.94
N LEU A 968 -18.48 -30.08 13.21
CA LEU A 968 -17.30 -29.39 13.73
C LEU A 968 -16.51 -30.39 14.59
N LEU A 969 -15.30 -30.69 14.14
CA LEU A 969 -14.32 -31.46 14.91
C LEU A 969 -13.46 -30.50 15.72
N ILE A 970 -13.35 -30.77 17.01
CA ILE A 970 -12.43 -30.09 17.91
C ILE A 970 -11.43 -31.12 18.45
N GLY A 971 -10.16 -30.77 18.44
CA GLY A 971 -9.09 -31.60 18.98
C GLY A 971 -8.08 -30.75 19.72
N ASN A 972 -7.56 -31.26 20.84
CA ASN A 972 -6.52 -30.57 21.59
C ASN A 972 -5.52 -31.52 22.22
N PHE A 973 -4.32 -30.99 22.40
CA PHE A 973 -3.34 -31.60 23.27
C PHE A 973 -3.57 -31.15 24.72
N GLY A 974 -3.47 -32.07 25.68
CA GLY A 974 -3.69 -31.76 27.10
C GLY A 974 -5.16 -31.46 27.43
N LYS A 975 -5.40 -30.63 28.45
CA LYS A 975 -6.75 -30.21 28.87
C LYS A 975 -7.06 -28.85 28.29
N GLN A 976 -8.21 -28.71 27.64
CA GLN A 976 -8.62 -27.44 27.04
C GLN A 976 -10.14 -27.29 27.08
N PHE A 977 -10.60 -26.12 27.53
CA PHE A 977 -12.00 -25.77 27.65
C PHE A 977 -12.45 -25.03 26.41
N TRP A 978 -13.52 -25.51 25.79
CA TRP A 978 -14.04 -24.98 24.54
C TRP A 978 -15.39 -24.33 24.78
N ASN A 979 -15.53 -23.11 24.25
CA ASN A 979 -16.78 -22.37 24.23
C ASN A 979 -17.18 -22.13 22.76
N ILE A 980 -18.28 -22.73 22.33
CA ILE A 980 -18.72 -22.78 20.95
C ILE A 980 -20.17 -22.32 20.87
N HIS A 981 -20.39 -21.26 20.10
CA HIS A 981 -21.71 -20.67 19.89
C HIS A 981 -22.09 -20.71 18.41
N LEU A 982 -23.36 -21.01 18.15
CA LEU A 982 -24.02 -20.91 16.86
C LEU A 982 -24.87 -19.64 16.82
N TYR A 983 -24.61 -18.78 15.85
CA TYR A 983 -25.39 -17.59 15.56
C TYR A 983 -26.29 -17.88 14.36
N ARG A 984 -27.61 -17.84 14.61
CA ARG A 984 -28.68 -17.87 13.62
C ARG A 984 -29.35 -16.50 13.54
N LYS A 985 -30.29 -16.32 12.61
CA LYS A 985 -31.07 -15.08 12.45
C LYS A 985 -31.81 -14.66 13.72
N ASP A 986 -32.25 -15.64 14.50
CA ASP A 986 -33.05 -15.44 15.71
C ASP A 986 -32.20 -15.21 16.98
N GLY A 987 -30.86 -15.30 16.87
CA GLY A 987 -29.92 -15.08 17.97
C GLY A 987 -28.82 -16.13 18.08
N ALA A 988 -28.09 -16.10 19.19
CA ALA A 988 -26.99 -17.01 19.48
C ALA A 988 -27.41 -18.16 20.42
N VAL A 989 -26.98 -19.38 20.11
CA VAL A 989 -27.19 -20.60 20.90
C VAL A 989 -25.82 -21.19 21.26
N THR A 990 -25.65 -21.67 22.49
CA THR A 990 -24.43 -22.40 22.89
C THR A 990 -24.50 -23.83 22.36
N LEU A 991 -23.57 -24.22 21.49
CA LEU A 991 -23.47 -25.58 20.96
C LEU A 991 -22.65 -26.50 21.87
N PHE A 992 -21.54 -25.98 22.39
CA PHE A 992 -20.65 -26.73 23.26
C PHE A 992 -19.99 -25.79 24.26
N ASN A 993 -19.94 -26.22 25.51
CA ASN A 993 -19.31 -25.47 26.60
C ASN A 993 -18.75 -26.48 27.61
N GLY A 994 -17.49 -26.85 27.46
CA GLY A 994 -16.94 -27.97 28.23
C GLY A 994 -15.43 -28.19 28.09
N LEU A 995 -14.88 -28.95 29.03
CA LEU A 995 -13.48 -29.37 29.06
C LEU A 995 -13.29 -30.63 28.21
N VAL A 996 -12.27 -30.61 27.34
CA VAL A 996 -11.85 -31.74 26.50
C VAL A 996 -10.42 -32.12 26.87
N GLU A 997 -10.16 -33.40 27.13
CA GLU A 997 -8.88 -33.89 27.64
C GLU A 997 -8.22 -34.88 26.68
N LYS A 998 -7.27 -34.41 25.86
CA LYS A 998 -6.47 -35.23 24.93
C LYS A 998 -7.33 -36.12 24.02
N THR A 999 -8.47 -35.60 23.60
CA THR A 999 -9.39 -36.29 22.70
C THR A 999 -9.80 -35.41 21.54
N MET A 1000 -10.37 -36.04 20.53
CA MET A 1000 -11.13 -35.38 19.49
C MET A 1000 -12.62 -35.52 19.83
N GLU A 1001 -13.37 -34.43 19.73
CA GLU A 1001 -14.83 -34.41 19.89
C GLU A 1001 -15.49 -33.90 18.62
N LYS A 1002 -16.68 -34.45 18.33
CA LYS A 1002 -17.46 -34.15 17.14
C LYS A 1002 -18.77 -33.51 17.53
N ILE A 1003 -19.01 -32.30 17.02
CA ILE A 1003 -20.23 -31.53 17.26
C ILE A 1003 -21.02 -31.50 15.96
N SER A 1004 -22.20 -32.10 15.97
CA SER A 1004 -23.12 -32.11 14.81
C SER A 1004 -24.07 -30.91 14.89
N ILE A 1005 -24.18 -30.17 13.79
CA ILE A 1005 -24.96 -28.94 13.68
C ILE A 1005 -25.99 -29.16 12.57
N PRO A 1006 -27.26 -29.43 12.90
CA PRO A 1006 -28.31 -29.60 11.91
C PRO A 1006 -28.61 -28.26 11.23
N VAL A 1007 -28.75 -28.30 9.90
CA VAL A 1007 -29.10 -27.13 9.08
C VAL A 1007 -30.59 -27.14 8.82
N GLU A 1008 -31.27 -26.10 9.26
CA GLU A 1008 -32.72 -25.96 9.17
C GLU A 1008 -33.12 -25.03 8.02
N VAL A 1009 -34.41 -25.03 7.65
CA VAL A 1009 -34.92 -24.14 6.60
C VAL A 1009 -34.78 -22.66 7.02
N SER A 1010 -34.88 -22.37 8.31
CA SER A 1010 -34.66 -21.02 8.88
C SER A 1010 -33.22 -20.52 8.74
N ASP A 1011 -32.26 -21.42 8.55
CA ASP A 1011 -30.84 -21.06 8.40
C ASP A 1011 -30.50 -20.55 6.99
N GLN A 1012 -31.45 -20.57 6.03
CA GLN A 1012 -31.24 -20.04 4.68
C GLN A 1012 -30.72 -18.60 4.67
N GLY A 1013 -29.64 -18.36 3.94
CA GLY A 1013 -28.85 -17.12 4.01
C GLY A 1013 -27.60 -17.24 4.90
N GLY A 1014 -27.41 -18.38 5.56
CA GLY A 1014 -26.19 -18.75 6.27
C GLY A 1014 -26.32 -18.73 7.79
N LEU A 1015 -25.38 -19.41 8.44
CA LEU A 1015 -25.18 -19.44 9.88
C LEU A 1015 -23.71 -19.21 10.23
N MET A 1016 -23.43 -18.78 11.46
CA MET A 1016 -22.07 -18.50 11.91
C MET A 1016 -21.76 -19.27 13.19
N ILE A 1017 -20.61 -19.92 13.26
CA ILE A 1017 -20.14 -20.66 14.43
C ILE A 1017 -18.91 -19.94 14.96
N THR A 1018 -18.95 -19.49 16.21
CA THR A 1018 -17.78 -18.91 16.89
C THR A 1018 -17.23 -19.92 17.86
N VAL A 1019 -15.92 -20.13 17.81
CA VAL A 1019 -15.18 -20.97 18.74
C VAL A 1019 -14.21 -20.08 19.51
N SER A 1020 -14.21 -20.21 20.84
CA SER A 1020 -13.22 -19.58 21.70
C SER A 1020 -12.66 -20.58 22.70
N SER A 1021 -11.35 -20.51 22.92
CA SER A 1021 -10.64 -21.38 23.85
C SER A 1021 -9.28 -20.80 24.23
N MET A 1022 -8.62 -21.41 25.21
CA MET A 1022 -7.27 -21.06 25.62
C MET A 1022 -6.47 -22.31 25.98
N ASN A 1023 -5.21 -22.35 25.56
CA ASN A 1023 -4.28 -23.41 25.92
C ASN A 1023 -2.90 -22.79 26.18
N GLN A 1024 -2.34 -23.01 27.37
CA GLN A 1024 -1.01 -22.56 27.76
C GLN A 1024 -0.76 -21.05 27.49
N GLY A 1025 -1.74 -20.20 27.78
CA GLY A 1025 -1.67 -18.75 27.58
C GLY A 1025 -1.81 -18.28 26.14
N ILE A 1026 -2.14 -19.16 25.20
CA ILE A 1026 -2.50 -18.82 23.83
C ILE A 1026 -4.01 -18.88 23.69
N ALA A 1027 -4.62 -17.79 23.24
CA ALA A 1027 -6.04 -17.73 22.92
C ALA A 1027 -6.27 -18.28 21.49
N TYR A 1028 -7.29 -19.12 21.34
CA TYR A 1028 -7.77 -19.66 20.07
C TYR A 1028 -9.17 -19.10 19.85
N ASN A 1029 -9.34 -18.30 18.80
CA ASN A 1029 -10.62 -17.72 18.43
C ASN A 1029 -10.83 -17.93 16.93
N ASP A 1030 -11.85 -18.69 16.58
CA ASP A 1030 -12.17 -19.01 15.20
C ASP A 1030 -13.63 -18.71 14.90
N VAL A 1031 -13.89 -18.36 13.65
CA VAL A 1031 -15.23 -18.08 13.14
C VAL A 1031 -15.41 -18.89 11.86
N PHE A 1032 -16.41 -19.75 11.85
CA PHE A 1032 -16.85 -20.47 10.66
C PHE A 1032 -18.16 -19.87 10.17
N SER A 1033 -18.17 -19.36 8.94
CA SER A 1033 -19.41 -19.07 8.22
C SER A 1033 -19.78 -20.29 7.40
N VAL A 1034 -21.01 -20.77 7.56
CA VAL A 1034 -21.59 -21.82 6.72
C VAL A 1034 -22.63 -21.17 5.84
N ASP A 1035 -22.38 -21.19 4.53
CA ASP A 1035 -23.38 -20.78 3.56
C ASP A 1035 -24.53 -21.80 3.54
N VAL A 1036 -25.75 -21.31 3.69
CA VAL A 1036 -26.95 -22.15 3.55
C VAL A 1036 -27.70 -21.59 2.36
N PRO A 1037 -27.46 -22.14 1.17
CA PRO A 1037 -28.09 -21.66 -0.04
C PRO A 1037 -29.60 -21.67 0.14
N TRP A 1038 -30.24 -20.62 -0.35
CA TRP A 1038 -31.68 -20.64 -0.54
C TRP A 1038 -31.99 -21.85 -1.44
N ILE A 1039 -32.82 -22.78 -0.95
CA ILE A 1039 -33.33 -23.88 -1.79
C ILE A 1039 -33.88 -23.20 -3.04
N GLN A 1040 -33.22 -23.46 -4.18
CA GLN A 1040 -33.29 -22.61 -5.36
C GLN A 1040 -34.74 -22.25 -5.70
N LYS A 1041 -35.14 -21.00 -5.44
CA LYS A 1041 -36.27 -20.39 -6.18
C LYS A 1041 -35.82 -19.92 -7.57
N GLY A 1042 -34.60 -20.30 -7.98
CA GLY A 1042 -33.99 -19.87 -9.23
C GLY A 1042 -34.73 -20.42 -10.44
N LEU A 1043 -35.04 -19.54 -11.37
CA LEU A 1043 -35.62 -19.93 -12.65
C LEU A 1043 -34.50 -20.44 -13.55
N LYS A 1044 -34.66 -21.65 -14.11
CA LYS A 1044 -33.77 -22.17 -15.17
C LYS A 1044 -34.34 -21.74 -16.51
N LEU A 1045 -33.59 -20.90 -17.21
CA LEU A 1045 -33.88 -20.48 -18.57
C LEU A 1045 -33.13 -21.39 -19.55
N SER A 1046 -33.80 -21.85 -20.60
CA SER A 1046 -33.13 -22.50 -21.74
C SER A 1046 -33.73 -21.99 -23.04
N VAL A 1047 -32.87 -21.75 -24.03
CA VAL A 1047 -33.28 -21.36 -25.38
C VAL A 1047 -33.20 -22.60 -26.28
N LYS A 1048 -34.25 -22.85 -27.04
CA LYS A 1048 -34.30 -23.91 -28.05
C LYS A 1048 -34.44 -23.29 -29.44
N ASP A 1049 -33.88 -24.01 -30.41
CA ASP A 1049 -33.98 -23.68 -31.83
C ASP A 1049 -33.42 -22.29 -32.19
N PHE A 1050 -32.40 -21.81 -31.45
CA PHE A 1050 -31.76 -20.53 -31.75
C PHE A 1050 -30.95 -20.63 -33.05
N PRO A 1051 -31.25 -19.82 -34.08
CA PRO A 1051 -30.60 -19.93 -35.37
C PRO A 1051 -29.14 -19.49 -35.30
N LYS A 1052 -28.22 -20.31 -35.84
CA LYS A 1052 -26.79 -19.94 -35.95
C LYS A 1052 -26.53 -18.88 -37.01
N ILE A 1053 -27.35 -18.87 -38.08
CA ILE A 1053 -27.25 -17.95 -39.21
C ILE A 1053 -28.65 -17.46 -39.51
N VAL A 1054 -28.80 -16.14 -39.68
CA VAL A 1054 -30.06 -15.49 -40.07
C VAL A 1054 -29.83 -14.64 -41.32
N ILE A 1055 -30.85 -14.56 -42.18
CA ILE A 1055 -30.80 -13.79 -43.42
C ILE A 1055 -31.35 -12.38 -43.14
N PRO A 1056 -30.68 -11.29 -43.55
CA PRO A 1056 -31.19 -9.93 -43.39
C PRO A 1056 -32.62 -9.76 -43.91
N GLY A 1057 -33.47 -9.12 -43.11
CA GLY A 1057 -34.88 -8.86 -43.46
C GLY A 1057 -35.81 -10.07 -43.38
N LYS A 1058 -35.32 -11.26 -42.97
CA LYS A 1058 -36.17 -12.43 -42.71
C LYS A 1058 -36.51 -12.55 -41.23
N GLU A 1059 -37.70 -13.07 -40.97
CA GLU A 1059 -38.15 -13.38 -39.62
C GLU A 1059 -37.35 -14.54 -39.04
N ALA A 1060 -36.89 -14.40 -37.80
CA ALA A 1060 -36.21 -15.43 -37.03
C ALA A 1060 -37.03 -15.71 -35.77
N SER A 1061 -37.19 -16.99 -35.42
CA SER A 1061 -37.91 -17.40 -34.22
C SER A 1061 -37.10 -18.42 -33.42
N TRP A 1062 -37.21 -18.35 -32.10
CA TRP A 1062 -36.63 -19.31 -31.15
C TRP A 1062 -37.60 -19.47 -29.98
N LYS A 1063 -37.42 -20.53 -29.20
CA LYS A 1063 -38.28 -20.83 -28.04
C LYS A 1063 -37.52 -20.63 -26.75
N VAL A 1064 -38.15 -20.02 -25.76
CA VAL A 1064 -37.60 -19.88 -24.40
C VAL A 1064 -38.41 -20.76 -23.46
N ARG A 1065 -37.74 -21.67 -22.75
CA ARG A 1065 -38.34 -22.51 -21.71
C ARG A 1065 -37.86 -22.05 -20.35
N VAL A 1066 -38.80 -21.73 -19.47
CA VAL A 1066 -38.55 -21.31 -18.08
C VAL A 1066 -39.15 -22.33 -17.14
N VAL A 1067 -38.32 -22.91 -16.27
CA VAL A 1067 -38.75 -23.87 -15.25
C VAL A 1067 -38.20 -23.46 -13.89
N ASP A 1068 -38.83 -23.93 -12.82
CA ASP A 1068 -38.25 -23.83 -11.47
C ASP A 1068 -37.09 -24.81 -11.28
N SER A 1069 -36.53 -24.83 -10.07
CA SER A 1069 -35.46 -25.76 -9.67
C SER A 1069 -35.86 -27.23 -9.81
N GLU A 1070 -37.15 -27.56 -9.68
CA GLU A 1070 -37.73 -28.91 -9.82
C GLU A 1070 -38.03 -29.29 -11.28
N GLY A 1071 -37.82 -28.36 -12.23
CA GLY A 1071 -38.09 -28.58 -13.65
C GLY A 1071 -39.55 -28.39 -14.04
N LYS A 1072 -40.41 -27.88 -13.15
CA LYS A 1072 -41.81 -27.57 -13.46
C LYS A 1072 -41.92 -26.22 -14.17
N PRO A 1073 -42.80 -26.08 -15.18
CA PRO A 1073 -43.03 -24.80 -15.83
C PRO A 1073 -43.55 -23.75 -14.84
N VAL A 1074 -42.99 -22.54 -14.92
CA VAL A 1074 -43.43 -21.41 -14.07
C VAL A 1074 -44.11 -20.31 -14.87
N LYS A 1075 -44.96 -19.53 -14.20
CA LYS A 1075 -45.42 -18.25 -14.73
C LYS A 1075 -44.31 -17.22 -14.48
N ALA A 1076 -43.67 -16.76 -15.54
CA ALA A 1076 -42.61 -15.76 -15.49
C ALA A 1076 -42.91 -14.60 -16.45
N GLU A 1077 -42.30 -13.45 -16.18
CA GLU A 1077 -42.16 -12.37 -17.16
C GLU A 1077 -40.76 -12.43 -17.75
N ILE A 1078 -40.66 -12.37 -19.08
CA ILE A 1078 -39.39 -12.43 -19.79
C ILE A 1078 -39.16 -11.08 -20.46
N ALA A 1079 -37.94 -10.54 -20.32
CA ALA A 1079 -37.44 -9.47 -21.15
C ALA A 1079 -36.27 -10.01 -21.98
N GLY A 1080 -36.26 -9.71 -23.28
CA GLY A 1080 -35.19 -10.06 -24.19
C GLY A 1080 -34.65 -8.81 -24.85
N VAL A 1081 -33.35 -8.80 -25.10
CA VAL A 1081 -32.64 -7.69 -25.71
C VAL A 1081 -31.79 -8.24 -26.84
N VAL A 1082 -31.85 -7.58 -28.00
CA VAL A 1082 -31.06 -7.91 -29.19
C VAL A 1082 -30.50 -6.61 -29.73
N TYR A 1083 -29.17 -6.49 -29.75
CA TYR A 1083 -28.46 -5.34 -30.32
C TYR A 1083 -27.24 -5.83 -31.11
N ASP A 1084 -26.62 -4.91 -31.84
CA ASP A 1084 -25.48 -5.17 -32.71
C ASP A 1084 -24.20 -5.42 -31.90
N ALA A 1085 -23.57 -6.60 -32.05
CA ALA A 1085 -22.38 -7.01 -31.31
C ALA A 1085 -21.17 -6.06 -31.49
N SER A 1086 -21.12 -5.28 -32.58
CA SER A 1086 -20.08 -4.27 -32.79
C SER A 1086 -20.11 -3.17 -31.71
N LEU A 1087 -21.24 -2.97 -31.02
CA LEU A 1087 -21.36 -2.00 -29.93
C LEU A 1087 -20.55 -2.42 -28.69
N ASP A 1088 -20.43 -3.72 -28.42
CA ASP A 1088 -19.65 -4.21 -27.27
C ASP A 1088 -18.15 -3.97 -27.44
N LYS A 1089 -17.68 -3.79 -28.68
CA LYS A 1089 -16.29 -3.39 -28.95
C LYS A 1089 -16.02 -1.93 -28.54
N ILE A 1090 -17.05 -1.08 -28.53
CA ILE A 1090 -16.97 0.31 -28.09
C ILE A 1090 -17.19 0.39 -26.58
N LEU A 1091 -18.25 -0.24 -26.09
CA LEU A 1091 -18.61 -0.30 -24.68
C LEU A 1091 -19.38 -1.60 -24.40
N PRO A 1092 -18.76 -2.58 -23.71
CA PRO A 1092 -19.44 -3.82 -23.34
C PRO A 1092 -20.74 -3.56 -22.58
N HIS A 1093 -21.79 -4.30 -22.95
CA HIS A 1093 -23.04 -4.29 -22.20
C HIS A 1093 -23.05 -5.39 -21.14
N ASP A 1094 -23.28 -5.00 -19.89
CA ASP A 1094 -23.45 -5.92 -18.77
C ASP A 1094 -24.51 -5.37 -17.80
N TRP A 1095 -25.31 -6.27 -17.24
CA TRP A 1095 -26.31 -6.00 -16.22
C TRP A 1095 -25.79 -6.58 -14.89
N GLN A 1096 -24.73 -5.98 -14.33
CA GLN A 1096 -24.20 -6.38 -13.01
C GLN A 1096 -25.05 -5.83 -11.86
#